data_AF-A0A284QUL9-F1
#
_entry.id   AF-A0A284QUL9-F1
#
_cell.length_a   1.000
_cell.length_b   1.000
_cell.length_c   1.000
_cell.angle_alpha   90.00
_cell.angle_beta   90.00
_cell.angle_gamma   90.00
#
_symmetry.space_group_name_H-M   'P 1'
#
loop_
_entity.id
_entity.type
_entity.pdbx_description
1 polymer ?
#
loop_
_entity_poly.entity_id
_entity_poly.type
_entity_poly.pdbx_seq_one_letter_code
_entity_poly.pdbx_strand_id
1 'polypeptide(L)'
;MASTAKRLGKQIIGYPEEIIPVISTRDYVLQTTQDPIRRIQEYIASLFPILGWITRYNLGWLTGDVIAGLTVGIVLVPQSMSYAQVFATSKDVSIGPVAVMSLTVSQIIKHVDDAHPGRWEGPQIATTVAFIAGFVVLGIGLLRLGWLVEFIPAPAVSAFMTGSAISIVAGQVPGLMGITGFDTRAATYEVIINTLKGLPRTKLDAAWGLSGLVALYIIRFSCDRLAKRFPHRARILFFVSVFRNVFIILILTIAAWLYTRHRQSASGSYPIKILKDVPGGLRHVGQPVIDPELVSALAGQLPIAVIILLLEHIAIAKSFGRLNGYKINPNQELIAIGVTNTVGSCFAAYPATGSFSRSALQSKSGVRTPAGGIVTAAVVIVALYGVTPAFYWIPTAGLSAVIIHAVADLVATPKQIYSYWRVSPMEFIIWLAAVIIIIFSSIEDGIYASICASLVLLLVRVAHPRGYFLGKVTVHNGVSEDKDLREVFVPLTKDSVTNPQIKVVPPSPGIIIYRLEESYLYPNCAQLDSALVDYVKGNTRRGKDMSVVRLKDRAWNDSGPRRGTQVEYEANANLPLLRAIVLDFSGISQIDTTAVQSLIDTRNEVERWADRSVEFHFATILSPWIRRALVAGGFGVGSPSSKIPQEIAAVVPYRDNLGDRNMLDPRDEGPKDIESGNRKGFKRLSSTSTLQPPFGRQKMQRRNLNIRVTSFAGHNKWSKIKQKKGANDASKSATISRAQRDILVAVRTGGSADPEKNLTLAVTLRRLKELDVPKDNIERTLARASRGKDKGGEAITYEALAFGSVGVIIECLSDNTTRTVQVVREILHANSSRIAPVGFMFQRRGIVRVAVDRGPASQDAVEKLVELALDEGALDFEESGGEDDSTIELTFTCDPVALSRLTGAVTLPGRCRELLASELVYSPLERIDPSEEIASGLEQLIMALEANEDTLRVWTTADS
;
A
#
# COMPACT_ATOMS: atom_id res chain seq x y z
N MET A 1 46.06 16.58 -26.92
CA MET A 1 45.91 17.10 -25.54
C MET A 1 44.67 16.57 -24.84
N ALA A 2 43.43 16.96 -25.18
CA ALA A 2 42.24 16.57 -24.42
C ALA A 2 42.04 15.05 -24.25
N SER A 3 42.31 14.24 -25.28
CA SER A 3 42.32 12.78 -25.20
C SER A 3 43.37 12.24 -24.22
N THR A 4 44.59 12.77 -24.28
CA THR A 4 45.71 12.45 -23.39
C THR A 4 45.36 12.77 -21.94
N ALA A 5 44.85 13.98 -21.67
CA ALA A 5 44.41 14.42 -20.35
C ALA A 5 43.25 13.57 -19.81
N LYS A 6 42.30 13.18 -20.67
CA LYS A 6 41.21 12.25 -20.32
C LYS A 6 41.70 10.85 -19.98
N ARG A 7 42.75 10.35 -20.65
CA ARG A 7 43.39 9.06 -20.31
C ARG A 7 44.18 9.15 -19.00
N LEU A 8 44.96 10.21 -18.81
CA LEU A 8 45.69 10.48 -17.57
C LEU A 8 44.73 10.61 -16.37
N GLY A 9 43.66 11.40 -16.51
CA GLY A 9 42.61 11.52 -15.50
C GLY A 9 41.91 10.19 -15.20
N LYS A 10 41.62 9.37 -16.22
CA LYS A 10 41.13 7.99 -16.03
C LYS A 10 42.10 7.12 -15.24
N GLN A 11 43.39 7.17 -15.56
CA GLN A 11 44.43 6.38 -14.86
C GLN A 11 44.61 6.84 -13.41
N ILE A 12 44.54 8.15 -13.14
CA ILE A 12 44.61 8.73 -11.79
C ILE A 12 43.44 8.26 -10.89
N ILE A 13 42.24 8.06 -11.47
CA ILE A 13 41.05 7.61 -10.72
C ILE A 13 40.76 6.10 -10.85
N GLY A 14 41.73 5.30 -11.32
CA GLY A 14 41.57 3.85 -11.45
C GLY A 14 40.48 3.39 -12.43
N TYR A 15 40.07 4.23 -13.37
CA TYR A 15 38.92 3.96 -14.24
C TYR A 15 39.22 2.80 -15.21
N PRO A 16 38.39 1.74 -15.28
CA PRO A 16 38.68 0.55 -16.07
C PRO A 16 38.75 0.83 -17.58
N GLU A 17 39.67 0.14 -18.25
CA GLU A 17 39.85 0.26 -19.70
C GLU A 17 38.76 -0.50 -20.48
N GLU A 18 38.36 -1.67 -19.97
CA GLU A 18 37.25 -2.47 -20.50
C GLU A 18 35.94 -2.13 -19.74
N ILE A 19 34.90 -1.73 -20.48
CA ILE A 19 33.67 -1.17 -19.89
C ILE A 19 32.54 -2.18 -20.02
N ILE A 20 32.23 -2.90 -18.93
CA ILE A 20 30.99 -3.67 -18.81
C ILE A 20 29.79 -2.70 -18.93
N PRO A 21 28.77 -3.01 -19.75
CA PRO A 21 27.60 -2.13 -19.90
C PRO A 21 26.79 -2.05 -18.60
N VAL A 22 26.84 -0.88 -17.96
CA VAL A 22 26.14 -0.53 -16.71
C VAL A 22 25.53 0.87 -16.81
N ILE A 23 24.48 1.14 -16.05
CA ILE A 23 23.74 2.43 -16.10
C ILE A 23 24.64 3.62 -15.73
N SER A 24 24.74 4.63 -16.60
CA SER A 24 25.60 5.79 -16.35
C SER A 24 24.91 6.86 -15.50
N THR A 25 25.69 7.81 -14.96
CA THR A 25 25.14 9.01 -14.31
C THR A 25 24.41 9.92 -15.30
N ARG A 26 24.74 9.86 -16.60
CA ARG A 26 23.99 10.57 -17.65
C ARG A 26 22.59 9.98 -17.78
N ASP A 27 22.46 8.66 -17.77
CA ASP A 27 21.17 7.98 -17.92
C ASP A 27 20.27 8.27 -16.70
N TYR A 28 20.84 8.31 -15.49
CA TYR A 28 20.15 8.76 -14.28
C TYR A 28 19.55 10.16 -14.41
N VAL A 29 20.37 11.12 -14.85
CA VAL A 29 19.93 12.51 -15.04
C VAL A 29 18.87 12.55 -16.13
N LEU A 30 19.11 11.93 -17.29
CA LEU A 30 18.15 11.91 -18.40
C LEU A 30 16.80 11.31 -17.99
N GLN A 31 16.78 10.21 -17.23
CA GLN A 31 15.55 9.60 -16.70
C GLN A 31 14.86 10.50 -15.66
N THR A 32 15.63 11.21 -14.86
CA THR A 32 15.12 12.13 -13.82
C THR A 32 14.64 13.47 -14.40
N THR A 33 15.18 13.92 -15.54
CA THR A 33 14.88 15.25 -16.13
C THR A 33 14.10 15.20 -17.44
N GLN A 34 13.38 14.11 -17.74
CA GLN A 34 12.45 14.08 -18.89
C GLN A 34 11.36 15.15 -18.73
N ASP A 35 11.18 15.97 -19.77
CA ASP A 35 10.24 17.09 -19.90
C ASP A 35 10.14 18.05 -18.69
N PRO A 36 11.18 18.86 -18.40
CA PRO A 36 11.17 19.75 -17.24
C PRO A 36 10.04 20.80 -17.30
N ILE A 37 9.72 21.32 -18.49
CA ILE A 37 8.61 22.27 -18.70
C ILE A 37 7.27 21.62 -18.34
N ARG A 38 7.05 20.38 -18.80
CA ARG A 38 5.84 19.60 -18.48
C ARG A 38 5.74 19.33 -16.98
N ARG A 39 6.84 18.94 -16.32
CA ARG A 39 6.88 18.75 -14.86
C ARG A 39 6.58 20.03 -14.08
N ILE A 40 7.01 21.20 -14.58
CA ILE A 40 6.66 22.50 -13.99
C ILE A 40 5.17 22.82 -14.18
N GLN A 41 4.61 22.56 -15.36
CA GLN A 41 3.16 22.72 -15.62
C GLN A 41 2.32 21.78 -14.74
N GLU A 42 2.69 20.49 -14.65
CA GLU A 42 2.07 19.50 -13.77
C GLU A 42 2.24 19.87 -12.28
N TYR A 43 3.37 20.46 -11.88
CA TYR A 43 3.57 21.01 -10.53
C TYR A 43 2.59 22.15 -10.25
N ILE A 44 2.54 23.18 -11.11
CA ILE A 44 1.68 24.36 -10.93
C ILE A 44 0.20 23.94 -10.92
N ALA A 45 -0.22 23.04 -11.83
CA ALA A 45 -1.56 22.47 -11.82
C ALA A 45 -1.87 21.70 -10.52
N SER A 46 -0.90 20.98 -9.96
CA SER A 46 -1.08 20.24 -8.70
C SER A 46 -1.32 21.12 -7.47
N LEU A 47 -0.87 22.40 -7.48
CA LEU A 47 -1.09 23.36 -6.40
C LEU A 47 -2.56 23.78 -6.25
N PHE A 48 -3.38 23.62 -7.31
CA PHE A 48 -4.78 24.05 -7.35
C PHE A 48 -5.75 22.89 -7.66
N PRO A 49 -5.94 21.92 -6.73
CA PRO A 49 -6.83 20.78 -6.92
C PRO A 49 -8.27 21.14 -7.34
N ILE A 50 -8.73 22.33 -6.95
CA ILE A 50 -10.04 22.88 -7.33
C ILE A 50 -10.29 22.84 -8.84
N LEU A 51 -9.28 23.13 -9.67
CA LEU A 51 -9.42 23.12 -11.13
C LEU A 51 -9.80 21.72 -11.67
N GLY A 52 -9.34 20.65 -11.02
CA GLY A 52 -9.60 19.27 -11.41
C GLY A 52 -10.97 18.74 -11.01
N TRP A 53 -11.58 19.25 -9.93
CA TRP A 53 -12.90 18.80 -9.46
C TRP A 53 -14.05 19.77 -9.73
N ILE A 54 -13.82 21.08 -9.82
CA ILE A 54 -14.89 22.07 -10.06
C ILE A 54 -15.55 21.87 -11.43
N THR A 55 -14.74 21.51 -12.44
CA THR A 55 -15.18 21.18 -13.80
C THR A 55 -16.01 19.89 -13.89
N ARG A 56 -16.05 19.10 -12.81
CA ARG A 56 -16.80 17.83 -12.69
C ARG A 56 -17.92 17.92 -11.64
N TYR A 57 -18.22 19.12 -11.14
CA TYR A 57 -19.15 19.32 -10.04
C TYR A 57 -20.61 19.08 -10.47
N ASN A 58 -21.28 18.16 -9.78
CA ASN A 58 -22.69 17.81 -10.03
C ASN A 58 -23.61 18.54 -9.03
N LEU A 59 -24.72 19.12 -9.49
CA LEU A 59 -25.75 19.73 -8.62
C LEU A 59 -26.32 18.75 -7.57
N GLY A 60 -26.29 17.44 -7.83
CA GLY A 60 -26.61 16.43 -6.82
C GLY A 60 -25.66 16.45 -5.61
N TRP A 61 -24.40 16.82 -5.78
CA TRP A 61 -23.43 16.96 -4.69
C TRP A 61 -23.68 18.19 -3.83
N LEU A 62 -24.23 19.27 -4.41
CA LEU A 62 -24.60 20.49 -3.69
C LEU A 62 -25.53 20.20 -2.51
N THR A 63 -26.44 19.24 -2.65
CA THR A 63 -27.33 18.84 -1.54
C THR A 63 -26.56 18.30 -0.33
N GLY A 64 -25.52 17.49 -0.56
CA GLY A 64 -24.65 16.95 0.50
C GLY A 64 -23.71 18.00 1.08
N ASP A 65 -23.11 18.83 0.22
CA ASP A 65 -22.20 19.90 0.63
C ASP A 65 -22.93 21.01 1.42
N VAL A 66 -24.17 21.36 1.05
CA VAL A 66 -25.01 22.30 1.79
C VAL A 66 -25.47 21.71 3.12
N ILE A 67 -25.96 20.46 3.17
CA ILE A 67 -26.40 19.85 4.43
C ILE A 67 -25.22 19.68 5.39
N ALA A 68 -24.07 19.20 4.92
CA ALA A 68 -22.87 19.09 5.74
C ALA A 68 -22.35 20.47 6.18
N GLY A 69 -22.30 21.45 5.28
CA GLY A 69 -21.81 22.80 5.59
C GLY A 69 -22.70 23.56 6.56
N LEU A 70 -24.03 23.44 6.45
CA LEU A 70 -24.98 23.95 7.46
C LEU A 70 -24.76 23.26 8.81
N THR A 71 -24.70 21.92 8.83
CA THR A 71 -24.53 21.14 10.05
C THR A 71 -23.24 21.52 10.80
N VAL A 72 -22.12 21.56 10.07
CA VAL A 72 -20.80 21.86 10.64
C VAL A 72 -20.68 23.34 10.98
N GLY A 73 -21.23 24.25 10.17
CA GLY A 73 -21.27 25.68 10.45
C GLY A 73 -22.02 26.01 11.74
N ILE A 74 -23.21 25.44 11.96
CA ILE A 74 -23.98 25.72 13.18
C ILE A 74 -23.32 25.12 14.43
N VAL A 75 -22.56 24.01 14.31
CA VAL A 75 -21.78 23.45 15.43
C VAL A 75 -20.44 24.18 15.64
N LEU A 76 -19.84 24.73 14.59
CA LEU A 76 -18.64 25.59 14.68
C LEU A 76 -18.92 26.86 15.47
N VAL A 77 -20.06 27.51 15.23
CA VAL A 77 -20.38 28.82 15.79
C VAL A 77 -20.22 28.90 17.32
N PRO A 78 -20.70 27.94 18.14
CA PRO A 78 -20.43 27.90 19.58
C PRO A 78 -19.08 27.26 19.98
N GLN A 79 -18.35 26.61 19.06
CA GLN A 79 -17.16 25.79 19.37
C GLN A 79 -15.83 26.48 19.01
N SER A 80 -15.75 27.14 17.85
CA SER A 80 -14.53 27.79 17.32
C SER A 80 -14.81 28.50 16.00
N MET A 81 -14.26 29.70 15.77
CA MET A 81 -14.38 30.40 14.47
C MET A 81 -13.03 30.49 13.76
N SER A 82 -12.98 30.08 12.49
CA SER A 82 -11.79 30.09 11.62
C SER A 82 -12.17 29.74 10.17
N TYR A 83 -11.38 30.17 9.19
CA TYR A 83 -11.75 30.13 7.78
C TYR A 83 -10.60 29.73 6.84
N ALA A 84 -10.66 28.50 6.28
CA ALA A 84 -10.27 28.15 4.91
C ALA A 84 -10.44 26.64 4.67
N GLN A 85 -10.92 26.25 3.48
CA GLN A 85 -10.94 24.83 3.02
C GLN A 85 -10.65 24.69 1.51
N VAL A 86 -10.32 25.78 0.78
CA VAL A 86 -10.31 25.80 -0.70
C VAL A 86 -9.10 25.09 -1.33
N PHE A 87 -7.98 25.00 -0.62
CA PHE A 87 -6.71 24.45 -1.13
C PHE A 87 -6.49 22.96 -0.82
N ALA A 88 -7.33 22.34 0.02
CA ALA A 88 -7.14 20.97 0.51
C ALA A 88 -7.59 19.91 -0.52
N THR A 89 -7.07 18.68 -0.38
CA THR A 89 -7.55 17.48 -1.06
C THR A 89 -8.61 16.72 -0.24
N SER A 90 -8.60 16.84 1.09
CA SER A 90 -9.69 16.29 1.91
C SER A 90 -10.97 17.12 1.81
N LYS A 91 -12.08 16.46 1.46
CA LYS A 91 -13.45 17.00 1.55
C LYS A 91 -14.01 16.99 2.99
N ASP A 92 -13.42 16.17 3.87
CA ASP A 92 -13.95 15.87 5.21
C ASP A 92 -13.26 16.68 6.30
N VAL A 93 -12.01 17.10 6.10
CA VAL A 93 -11.23 17.84 7.11
C VAL A 93 -11.77 19.26 7.29
N SER A 94 -12.25 19.53 8.51
CA SER A 94 -12.64 20.87 8.95
C SER A 94 -11.46 21.52 9.69
N ILE A 95 -10.84 22.54 9.10
CA ILE A 95 -9.71 23.29 9.67
C ILE A 95 -10.21 24.36 10.67
N GLY A 96 -9.46 24.65 11.73
CA GLY A 96 -9.73 25.72 12.71
C GLY A 96 -9.06 25.45 14.06
N PRO A 97 -9.35 26.25 15.11
CA PRO A 97 -8.92 25.95 16.47
C PRO A 97 -9.23 24.51 16.94
N VAL A 98 -8.28 23.92 17.67
CA VAL A 98 -8.41 22.62 18.34
C VAL A 98 -7.67 22.67 19.68
N ALA A 99 -8.21 21.97 20.68
CA ALA A 99 -7.78 22.09 22.07
C ALA A 99 -6.29 21.81 22.33
N VAL A 100 -5.66 20.90 21.57
CA VAL A 100 -4.22 20.64 21.67
C VAL A 100 -3.43 21.88 21.27
N MET A 101 -3.65 22.38 20.04
CA MET A 101 -3.00 23.59 19.54
C MET A 101 -3.30 24.82 20.41
N SER A 102 -4.53 24.96 20.95
CA SER A 102 -4.89 26.02 21.90
C SER A 102 -4.13 25.93 23.23
N LEU A 103 -3.81 24.71 23.71
CA LEU A 103 -3.05 24.47 24.93
C LEU A 103 -1.56 24.79 24.72
N THR A 104 -0.96 24.32 23.62
CA THR A 104 0.43 24.65 23.26
C THR A 104 0.60 26.16 23.06
N VAL A 105 -0.35 26.84 22.38
CA VAL A 105 -0.33 28.32 22.25
C VAL A 105 -0.45 29.01 23.61
N SER A 106 -1.27 28.48 24.53
CA SER A 106 -1.34 29.01 25.90
C SER A 106 -0.03 28.83 26.68
N GLN A 107 0.71 27.74 26.45
CA GLN A 107 2.03 27.53 27.04
C GLN A 107 3.07 28.47 26.43
N ILE A 108 3.03 28.71 25.11
CA ILE A 108 3.92 29.66 24.44
C ILE A 108 3.70 31.09 24.95
N ILE A 109 2.43 31.53 25.06
CA ILE A 109 2.10 32.85 25.64
C ILE A 109 2.68 32.96 27.05
N LYS A 110 2.46 31.95 27.90
CA LYS A 110 2.98 31.95 29.26
C LYS A 110 4.52 31.97 29.27
N HIS A 111 5.18 31.16 28.45
CA HIS A 111 6.65 31.10 28.40
C HIS A 111 7.28 32.42 27.93
N VAL A 112 6.64 33.12 26.98
CA VAL A 112 7.09 34.45 26.53
C VAL A 112 6.85 35.51 27.60
N ASP A 113 5.73 35.48 28.33
CA ASP A 113 5.41 36.43 29.40
C ASP A 113 6.24 36.17 30.68
N ASP A 114 6.47 34.91 31.06
CA ASP A 114 7.38 34.50 32.14
C ASP A 114 8.83 34.99 31.88
N ALA A 115 9.23 35.15 30.61
CA ALA A 115 10.57 35.61 30.20
C ALA A 115 10.65 37.12 29.88
N HIS A 116 9.57 37.73 29.39
CA HIS A 116 9.48 39.12 28.93
C HIS A 116 8.15 39.77 29.39
N PRO A 117 7.94 39.91 30.71
CA PRO A 117 6.62 40.19 31.29
C PRO A 117 6.01 41.48 30.76
N GLY A 118 4.80 41.37 30.21
CA GLY A 118 4.02 42.49 29.69
C GLY A 118 4.57 43.17 28.42
N ARG A 119 5.60 42.62 27.76
CA ARG A 119 6.19 43.22 26.54
C ARG A 119 5.31 43.10 25.30
N TRP A 120 4.52 42.03 25.20
CA TRP A 120 3.63 41.74 24.06
C TRP A 120 2.30 41.19 24.55
N GLU A 121 1.20 41.52 23.86
CA GLU A 121 -0.11 40.98 24.22
C GLU A 121 -0.27 39.52 23.74
N GLY A 122 -0.98 38.69 24.53
CA GLY A 122 -1.28 37.29 24.19
C GLY A 122 -1.82 37.06 22.76
N PRO A 123 -2.75 37.89 22.24
CA PRO A 123 -3.21 37.79 20.84
C PRO A 123 -2.13 38.05 19.80
N GLN A 124 -1.18 38.96 20.06
CA GLN A 124 -0.05 39.24 19.17
C GLN A 124 0.91 38.04 19.13
N ILE A 125 1.24 37.47 20.30
CA ILE A 125 2.04 36.25 20.42
C ILE A 125 1.36 35.11 19.64
N ALA A 126 0.06 34.88 19.86
CA ALA A 126 -0.71 33.84 19.19
C ALA A 126 -0.76 34.01 17.66
N THR A 127 -0.98 35.24 17.18
CA THR A 127 -1.00 35.55 15.73
C THR A 127 0.39 35.38 15.10
N THR A 128 1.46 35.72 15.84
CA THR A 128 2.85 35.52 15.38
C THR A 128 3.20 34.03 15.25
N VAL A 129 2.78 33.19 16.21
CA VAL A 129 2.93 31.74 16.10
C VAL A 129 2.14 31.19 14.91
N ALA A 130 0.92 31.69 14.63
CA ALA A 130 0.14 31.30 13.45
C ALA A 130 0.86 31.61 12.14
N PHE A 131 1.37 32.83 12.00
CA PHE A 131 2.08 33.27 10.81
C PHE A 131 3.36 32.46 10.56
N ILE A 132 4.24 32.34 11.57
CA ILE A 132 5.54 31.65 11.40
C ILE A 132 5.35 30.15 11.21
N ALA A 133 4.51 29.49 12.03
CA ALA A 133 4.25 28.05 11.86
C ALA A 133 3.53 27.74 10.54
N GLY A 134 2.60 28.61 10.12
CA GLY A 134 1.96 28.53 8.81
C GLY A 134 2.94 28.63 7.65
N PHE A 135 3.88 29.58 7.71
CA PHE A 135 4.91 29.77 6.68
C PHE A 135 5.89 28.60 6.61
N VAL A 136 6.33 28.06 7.76
CA VAL A 136 7.17 26.86 7.80
C VAL A 136 6.45 25.65 7.19
N VAL A 137 5.20 25.39 7.57
CA VAL A 137 4.42 24.26 7.04
C VAL A 137 4.11 24.43 5.54
N LEU A 138 3.87 25.67 5.08
CA LEU A 138 3.76 26.00 3.66
C LEU A 138 5.05 25.67 2.90
N GLY A 139 6.22 26.01 3.47
CA GLY A 139 7.53 25.67 2.91
C GLY A 139 7.74 24.16 2.77
N ILE A 140 7.44 23.37 3.81
CA ILE A 140 7.51 21.89 3.78
C ILE A 140 6.61 21.33 2.67
N GLY A 141 5.40 21.87 2.50
CA GLY A 141 4.47 21.48 1.44
C GLY A 141 4.95 21.81 0.03
N LEU A 142 5.44 23.03 -0.19
CA LEU A 142 5.97 23.49 -1.49
C LEU A 142 7.23 22.73 -1.92
N LEU A 143 8.12 22.44 -0.97
CA LEU A 143 9.31 21.58 -1.17
C LEU A 143 8.95 20.08 -1.33
N ARG A 144 7.66 19.72 -1.29
CA ARG A 144 7.13 18.36 -1.38
C ARG A 144 7.71 17.38 -0.35
N LEU A 145 8.03 17.88 0.85
CA LEU A 145 8.61 17.11 1.96
C LEU A 145 7.57 16.31 2.78
N GLY A 146 6.32 16.23 2.33
CA GLY A 146 5.24 15.49 2.98
C GLY A 146 5.45 13.97 3.09
N TRP A 147 6.47 13.42 2.42
CA TRP A 147 6.95 12.05 2.64
C TRP A 147 7.48 11.82 4.06
N LEU A 148 7.99 12.87 4.72
CA LEU A 148 8.38 12.82 6.14
C LEU A 148 7.18 12.44 7.05
N VAL A 149 5.96 12.75 6.61
CA VAL A 149 4.71 12.45 7.34
C VAL A 149 4.20 11.02 7.06
N GLU A 150 5.05 10.15 6.54
CA GLU A 150 4.81 8.71 6.40
C GLU A 150 5.57 7.88 7.46
N PHE A 151 6.57 8.47 8.12
CA PHE A 151 7.26 7.84 9.25
C PHE A 151 6.44 7.76 10.55
N ILE A 152 5.29 8.43 10.65
CA ILE A 152 4.40 8.34 11.81
C ILE A 152 3.45 7.15 11.62
N PRO A 153 3.60 6.05 12.38
CA PRO A 153 2.81 4.85 12.15
C PRO A 153 1.41 4.98 12.76
N ALA A 154 0.47 4.15 12.28
CA ALA A 154 -0.92 4.19 12.73
C ALA A 154 -1.13 4.00 14.25
N PRO A 155 -0.32 3.19 14.98
CA PRO A 155 -0.36 3.14 16.45
C PRO A 155 0.00 4.47 17.11
N ALA A 156 1.04 5.18 16.67
CA ALA A 156 1.42 6.49 17.25
C ALA A 156 0.26 7.51 17.13
N VAL A 157 -0.37 7.60 15.97
CA VAL A 157 -1.58 8.42 15.76
C VAL A 157 -2.73 7.99 16.67
N SER A 158 -2.93 6.68 16.86
CA SER A 158 -3.97 6.11 17.72
C SER A 158 -3.73 6.38 19.21
N ALA A 159 -2.48 6.43 19.65
CA ALA A 159 -2.09 6.81 21.01
C ALA A 159 -2.36 8.30 21.25
N PHE A 160 -1.89 9.17 20.35
CA PHE A 160 -2.14 10.61 20.37
C PHE A 160 -3.64 10.93 20.45
N MET A 161 -4.47 10.34 19.57
CA MET A 161 -5.93 10.51 19.59
C MET A 161 -6.53 10.09 20.94
N THR A 162 -6.11 8.94 21.48
CA THR A 162 -6.66 8.38 22.72
C THR A 162 -6.27 9.20 23.94
N GLY A 163 -4.99 9.52 24.11
CA GLY A 163 -4.50 10.34 25.22
C GLY A 163 -5.09 11.76 25.19
N SER A 164 -5.10 12.40 24.01
CA SER A 164 -5.68 13.74 23.85
C SER A 164 -7.19 13.74 24.12
N ALA A 165 -7.93 12.71 23.69
CA ALA A 165 -9.36 12.60 23.98
C ALA A 165 -9.64 12.46 25.48
N ILE A 166 -8.84 11.66 26.21
CA ILE A 166 -8.94 11.53 27.67
C ILE A 166 -8.60 12.86 28.36
N SER A 167 -7.53 13.53 27.93
CA SER A 167 -7.08 14.82 28.46
C SER A 167 -8.15 15.92 28.28
N ILE A 168 -8.69 16.06 27.06
CA ILE A 168 -9.74 17.03 26.75
C ILE A 168 -11.01 16.73 27.55
N VAL A 169 -11.43 15.46 27.66
CA VAL A 169 -12.61 15.09 28.47
C VAL A 169 -12.38 15.47 29.94
N ALA A 170 -11.23 15.14 30.52
CA ALA A 170 -10.88 15.50 31.89
C ALA A 170 -10.91 17.02 32.12
N GLY A 171 -10.29 17.81 31.22
CA GLY A 171 -10.30 19.28 31.27
C GLY A 171 -11.69 19.91 31.16
N GLN A 172 -12.69 19.21 30.59
CA GLN A 172 -14.07 19.69 30.51
C GLN A 172 -14.96 19.31 31.71
N VAL A 173 -14.63 18.30 32.52
CA VAL A 173 -15.47 17.92 33.68
C VAL A 173 -15.60 19.06 34.71
N PRO A 174 -14.57 19.86 35.03
CA PRO A 174 -14.73 21.03 35.91
C PRO A 174 -15.73 22.06 35.36
N GLY A 175 -15.71 22.30 34.04
CA GLY A 175 -16.65 23.18 33.35
C GLY A 175 -18.08 22.64 33.36
N LEU A 176 -18.24 21.33 33.15
CA LEU A 176 -19.51 20.61 33.25
C LEU A 176 -20.14 20.72 34.64
N MET A 177 -19.33 20.69 35.71
CA MET A 177 -19.77 20.66 37.11
C MET A 177 -19.77 22.03 37.81
N GLY A 178 -19.32 23.09 37.14
CA GLY A 178 -19.19 24.45 37.70
C GLY A 178 -18.01 24.66 38.67
N ILE A 179 -17.15 23.65 38.82
CA ILE A 179 -16.01 23.64 39.75
C ILE A 179 -14.96 24.68 39.32
N THR A 180 -14.26 25.26 40.30
CA THR A 180 -13.23 26.30 40.12
C THR A 180 -12.17 26.21 41.22
N GLY A 181 -10.93 26.62 40.92
CA GLY A 181 -9.84 26.75 41.90
C GLY A 181 -8.58 25.92 41.63
N PHE A 182 -8.42 25.39 40.42
CA PHE A 182 -7.20 24.76 39.92
C PHE A 182 -7.12 24.94 38.39
N ASP A 183 -5.94 24.74 37.81
CA ASP A 183 -5.76 24.79 36.35
C ASP A 183 -6.31 23.52 35.68
N THR A 184 -7.20 23.70 34.70
CA THR A 184 -7.77 22.61 33.90
C THR A 184 -6.94 22.27 32.67
N ARG A 185 -5.78 22.93 32.49
CA ARG A 185 -4.76 22.68 31.45
C ARG A 185 -3.50 22.00 32.00
N ALA A 186 -3.46 21.70 33.30
CA ALA A 186 -2.42 20.91 33.94
C ALA A 186 -2.40 19.46 33.43
N ALA A 187 -1.40 18.67 33.83
CA ALA A 187 -1.27 17.26 33.46
C ALA A 187 -2.57 16.48 33.77
N THR A 188 -2.96 15.59 32.87
CA THR A 188 -4.30 14.98 32.86
C THR A 188 -4.65 14.30 34.19
N TYR A 189 -3.70 13.61 34.82
CA TYR A 189 -3.89 12.97 36.13
C TYR A 189 -4.19 13.97 37.26
N GLU A 190 -3.56 15.16 37.26
CA GLU A 190 -3.82 16.22 38.25
C GLU A 190 -5.20 16.82 38.08
N VAL A 191 -5.62 17.07 36.84
CA VAL A 191 -6.95 17.57 36.51
C VAL A 191 -8.02 16.60 37.02
N ILE A 192 -7.83 15.28 36.84
CA ILE A 192 -8.72 14.25 37.39
C ILE A 192 -8.73 14.29 38.92
N ILE A 193 -7.57 14.26 39.58
CA ILE A 193 -7.45 14.25 41.04
C ILE A 193 -8.09 15.52 41.66
N ASN A 194 -7.85 16.69 41.08
CA ASN A 194 -8.38 17.96 41.58
C ASN A 194 -9.87 18.13 41.27
N THR A 195 -10.37 17.53 40.17
CA THR A 195 -11.82 17.40 39.92
C THR A 195 -12.49 16.54 40.98
N LEU A 196 -11.92 15.38 41.33
CA LEU A 196 -12.45 14.49 42.35
C LEU A 196 -12.46 15.14 43.74
N LYS A 197 -11.36 15.81 44.14
CA LYS A 197 -11.31 16.66 45.35
C LYS A 197 -12.33 17.81 45.30
N GLY A 198 -12.66 18.29 44.11
CA GLY A 198 -13.59 19.39 43.85
C GLY A 198 -15.07 19.00 43.88
N LEU A 199 -15.43 17.71 43.86
CA LEU A 199 -16.83 17.25 43.80
C LEU A 199 -17.75 17.85 44.89
N PRO A 200 -17.34 18.01 46.16
CA PRO A 200 -18.16 18.66 47.19
C PRO A 200 -18.43 20.16 46.93
N ARG A 201 -17.73 20.79 45.97
CA ARG A 201 -17.87 22.20 45.57
C ARG A 201 -18.62 22.38 44.24
N THR A 202 -19.32 21.33 43.79
CA THR A 202 -20.18 21.34 42.59
C THR A 202 -21.25 22.43 42.68
N LYS A 203 -21.53 23.12 41.56
CA LYS A 203 -22.50 24.23 41.49
C LYS A 203 -23.74 23.85 40.69
N LEU A 204 -24.73 24.74 40.67
CA LEU A 204 -25.96 24.61 39.86
C LEU A 204 -25.66 24.36 38.37
N ASP A 205 -24.52 24.82 37.86
CA ASP A 205 -23.99 24.51 36.53
C ASP A 205 -24.06 23.01 36.18
N ALA A 206 -23.81 22.12 37.16
CA ALA A 206 -23.86 20.67 36.98
C ALA A 206 -25.24 20.16 36.56
N ALA A 207 -26.32 20.80 37.00
CA ALA A 207 -27.67 20.44 36.57
C ALA A 207 -27.90 20.70 35.07
N TRP A 208 -27.21 21.69 34.50
CA TRP A 208 -27.26 22.05 33.07
C TRP A 208 -26.30 21.18 32.25
N GLY A 209 -25.07 20.97 32.75
CA GLY A 209 -24.07 20.13 32.11
C GLY A 209 -24.49 18.66 32.04
N LEU A 210 -24.84 18.06 33.18
CA LEU A 210 -25.19 16.64 33.24
C LEU A 210 -26.49 16.33 32.50
N SER A 211 -27.52 17.18 32.60
CA SER A 211 -28.77 16.96 31.84
C SER A 211 -28.55 17.09 30.33
N GLY A 212 -27.75 18.07 29.89
CA GLY A 212 -27.33 18.19 28.49
C GLY A 212 -26.57 16.96 28.00
N LEU A 213 -25.58 16.48 28.77
CA LEU A 213 -24.77 15.31 28.43
C LEU A 213 -25.61 14.02 28.35
N VAL A 214 -26.48 13.80 29.33
CA VAL A 214 -27.40 12.66 29.36
C VAL A 214 -28.38 12.72 28.18
N ALA A 215 -28.96 13.89 27.88
CA ALA A 215 -29.84 14.06 26.72
C ALA A 215 -29.12 13.79 25.39
N LEU A 216 -27.86 14.23 25.23
CA LEU A 216 -27.04 13.98 24.04
C LEU A 216 -26.80 12.48 23.80
N TYR A 217 -26.56 11.69 24.86
CA TYR A 217 -26.44 10.22 24.75
C TYR A 217 -27.79 9.53 24.55
N ILE A 218 -28.87 9.97 25.21
CA ILE A 218 -30.22 9.43 25.01
C ILE A 218 -30.70 9.64 23.57
N ILE A 219 -30.50 10.83 23.00
CA ILE A 219 -30.87 11.13 21.60
C ILE A 219 -30.08 10.23 20.66
N ARG A 220 -28.76 10.11 20.85
CA ARG A 220 -27.89 9.23 20.05
C ARG A 220 -28.39 7.77 20.09
N PHE A 221 -28.47 7.17 21.28
CA PHE A 221 -28.86 5.77 21.43
C PHE A 221 -30.28 5.50 20.91
N SER A 222 -31.22 6.41 21.15
CA SER A 222 -32.59 6.31 20.65
C SER A 222 -32.64 6.38 19.12
N CYS A 223 -31.95 7.35 18.50
CA CYS A 223 -31.90 7.46 17.04
C CYS A 223 -31.22 6.26 16.40
N ASP A 224 -30.08 5.81 16.93
CA ASP A 224 -29.34 4.65 16.41
C ASP A 224 -30.15 3.35 16.51
N ARG A 225 -30.92 3.18 17.60
CA ARG A 225 -31.80 2.01 17.82
C ARG A 225 -33.08 2.09 16.96
N LEU A 226 -33.66 3.29 16.81
CA LEU A 226 -34.84 3.51 15.96
C LEU A 226 -34.50 3.40 14.47
N ALA A 227 -33.32 3.87 14.02
CA ALA A 227 -32.90 3.75 12.63
C ALA A 227 -32.73 2.28 12.20
N LYS A 228 -32.20 1.44 13.09
CA LYS A 228 -32.14 -0.02 12.91
C LYS A 228 -33.53 -0.67 12.93
N ARG A 229 -34.47 -0.18 13.75
CA ARG A 229 -35.84 -0.73 13.85
C ARG A 229 -36.76 -0.27 12.70
N PHE A 230 -36.52 0.92 12.14
CA PHE A 230 -37.35 1.53 11.09
C PHE A 230 -36.48 2.03 9.91
N PRO A 231 -35.94 1.12 9.06
CA PRO A 231 -35.05 1.47 7.96
C PRO A 231 -35.61 2.56 7.03
N HIS A 232 -36.93 2.53 6.78
CA HIS A 232 -37.64 3.51 5.95
C HIS A 232 -37.56 4.96 6.48
N ARG A 233 -37.30 5.16 7.78
CA ARG A 233 -37.09 6.48 8.42
C ARG A 233 -35.64 6.74 8.83
N ALA A 234 -34.71 5.82 8.52
CA ALA A 234 -33.33 5.90 8.97
C ALA A 234 -32.62 7.19 8.53
N ARG A 235 -32.90 7.73 7.33
CA ARG A 235 -32.33 9.00 6.86
C ARG A 235 -32.77 10.21 7.71
N ILE A 236 -34.02 10.24 8.18
CA ILE A 236 -34.53 11.31 9.03
C ILE A 236 -33.93 11.18 10.44
N LEU A 237 -33.98 9.97 11.01
CA LEU A 237 -33.40 9.67 12.33
C LEU A 237 -31.88 9.93 12.37
N PHE A 238 -31.19 9.69 11.26
CA PHE A 238 -29.79 10.03 11.08
C PHE A 238 -29.56 11.55 11.19
N PHE A 239 -30.31 12.37 10.46
CA PHE A 239 -30.17 13.83 10.57
C PHE A 239 -30.56 14.35 11.95
N VAL A 240 -31.59 13.80 12.61
CA VAL A 240 -31.91 14.14 14.02
C VAL A 240 -30.74 13.79 14.95
N SER A 241 -30.11 12.63 14.78
CA SER A 241 -28.91 12.23 15.54
C SER A 241 -27.71 13.16 15.28
N VAL A 242 -27.57 13.67 14.06
CA VAL A 242 -26.51 14.61 13.65
C VAL A 242 -26.73 16.01 14.24
N PHE A 243 -27.92 16.58 14.12
CA PHE A 243 -28.25 17.93 14.62
C PHE A 243 -28.42 18.01 16.16
N ARG A 244 -28.39 16.88 16.89
CA ARG A 244 -28.57 16.82 18.35
C ARG A 244 -27.77 17.86 19.14
N ASN A 245 -26.52 18.15 18.73
CA ASN A 245 -25.65 19.09 19.43
C ASN A 245 -26.21 20.52 19.34
N VAL A 246 -26.72 20.90 18.15
CA VAL A 246 -27.39 22.18 17.90
C VAL A 246 -28.67 22.28 18.72
N PHE A 247 -29.52 21.25 18.69
CA PHE A 247 -30.78 21.25 19.44
C PHE A 247 -30.57 21.37 20.95
N ILE A 248 -29.59 20.66 21.52
CA ILE A 248 -29.28 20.75 22.95
C ILE A 248 -28.69 22.11 23.33
N ILE A 249 -27.79 22.70 22.52
CA ILE A 249 -27.30 24.07 22.76
C ILE A 249 -28.47 25.07 22.72
N LEU A 250 -29.34 24.98 21.72
CA LEU A 250 -30.50 25.88 21.57
C LEU A 250 -31.45 25.79 22.78
N ILE A 251 -31.82 24.56 23.18
CA ILE A 251 -32.71 24.32 24.33
C ILE A 251 -32.07 24.84 25.62
N LEU A 252 -30.80 24.53 25.88
CA LEU A 252 -30.08 25.00 27.07
C LEU A 252 -29.91 26.52 27.07
N THR A 253 -29.73 27.16 25.93
CA THR A 253 -29.60 28.63 25.81
C THR A 253 -30.93 29.33 26.07
N ILE A 254 -32.05 28.84 25.50
CA ILE A 254 -33.38 29.39 25.75
C ILE A 254 -33.76 29.22 27.23
N ALA A 255 -33.53 28.03 27.80
CA ALA A 255 -33.78 27.78 29.21
C ALA A 255 -32.87 28.63 30.12
N ALA A 256 -31.58 28.80 29.78
CA ALA A 256 -30.66 29.64 30.53
C ALA A 256 -31.10 31.11 30.50
N TRP A 257 -31.49 31.65 29.35
CA TRP A 257 -32.08 32.99 29.25
C TRP A 257 -33.33 33.14 30.14
N LEU A 258 -34.30 32.23 30.02
CA LEU A 258 -35.53 32.24 30.83
C LEU A 258 -35.23 32.23 32.35
N TYR A 259 -34.22 31.47 32.77
CA TYR A 259 -33.81 31.33 34.17
C TYR A 259 -32.98 32.52 34.69
N THR A 260 -32.08 33.07 33.88
CA THR A 260 -31.08 34.07 34.33
C THR A 260 -31.51 35.52 34.12
N ARG A 261 -32.35 35.83 33.13
CA ARG A 261 -32.78 37.21 32.77
C ARG A 261 -33.39 38.01 33.92
N HIS A 262 -33.98 37.33 34.91
CA HIS A 262 -34.62 37.92 36.09
C HIS A 262 -33.83 37.67 37.39
N ARG A 263 -32.59 37.17 37.30
CA ARG A 263 -31.78 36.69 38.44
C ARG A 263 -30.34 37.21 38.40
N GLN A 264 -30.13 38.43 37.92
CA GLN A 264 -28.84 39.10 37.96
C GLN A 264 -28.56 39.62 39.38
N SER A 265 -27.41 39.26 39.94
CA SER A 265 -26.92 39.83 41.20
C SER A 265 -26.59 41.32 41.04
N ALA A 266 -26.63 42.09 42.13
CA ALA A 266 -26.12 43.47 42.18
C ALA A 266 -24.64 43.56 41.76
N SER A 267 -23.87 42.47 41.87
CA SER A 267 -22.49 42.34 41.39
C SER A 267 -22.35 41.92 39.91
N GLY A 268 -23.44 41.90 39.14
CA GLY A 268 -23.42 41.50 37.72
C GLY A 268 -23.12 40.01 37.46
N SER A 269 -23.21 39.17 38.49
CA SER A 269 -23.11 37.71 38.37
C SER A 269 -24.49 37.06 38.19
N TYR A 270 -24.52 35.95 37.46
CA TYR A 270 -25.70 35.10 37.29
C TYR A 270 -25.56 33.83 38.14
N PRO A 271 -26.66 33.10 38.45
CA PRO A 271 -26.62 31.91 39.30
C PRO A 271 -25.96 30.68 38.65
N ILE A 272 -25.70 30.76 37.33
CA ILE A 272 -24.96 29.80 36.52
C ILE A 272 -23.98 30.56 35.62
N LYS A 273 -22.90 29.91 35.19
CA LYS A 273 -21.95 30.46 34.23
C LYS A 273 -22.57 30.47 32.83
N ILE A 274 -22.78 31.67 32.30
CA ILE A 274 -23.07 31.91 30.88
C ILE A 274 -21.87 32.57 30.18
N LEU A 275 -21.81 32.51 28.86
CA LEU A 275 -20.68 32.96 28.06
C LEU A 275 -20.42 34.48 28.15
N LYS A 276 -21.47 35.29 28.31
CA LYS A 276 -21.43 36.76 28.21
C LYS A 276 -20.97 37.27 26.83
N ASP A 277 -20.55 38.52 26.75
CA ASP A 277 -20.36 39.29 25.53
C ASP A 277 -19.39 38.65 24.53
N VAL A 278 -19.91 38.33 23.34
CA VAL A 278 -19.12 37.85 22.19
C VAL A 278 -18.98 39.00 21.18
N PRO A 279 -17.76 39.35 20.73
CA PRO A 279 -17.57 40.44 19.78
C PRO A 279 -18.23 40.12 18.43
N GLY A 280 -19.24 40.90 18.06
CA GLY A 280 -19.89 40.80 16.76
C GLY A 280 -19.05 41.37 15.63
N GLY A 281 -18.99 40.63 14.51
CA GLY A 281 -18.31 41.01 13.27
C GLY A 281 -16.78 40.84 13.26
N LEU A 282 -16.18 41.01 12.08
CA LEU A 282 -14.72 40.94 11.87
C LEU A 282 -14.07 42.28 12.25
N ARG A 283 -13.59 42.40 13.50
CA ARG A 283 -13.08 43.67 14.06
C ARG A 283 -11.58 43.92 13.89
N HIS A 284 -10.78 42.86 13.76
CA HIS A 284 -9.31 42.91 13.76
C HIS A 284 -8.74 42.39 12.43
N VAL A 285 -9.26 42.91 11.31
CA VAL A 285 -8.74 42.61 9.97
C VAL A 285 -7.67 43.63 9.61
N GLY A 286 -6.47 43.18 9.25
CA GLY A 286 -5.34 44.04 8.96
C GLY A 286 -4.07 43.26 8.60
N GLN A 287 -2.94 43.96 8.55
CA GLN A 287 -1.63 43.31 8.42
C GLN A 287 -1.22 42.67 9.76
N PRO A 288 -0.69 41.44 9.79
CA PRO A 288 -0.18 40.84 11.02
C PRO A 288 1.07 41.61 11.50
N VAL A 289 1.07 42.00 12.78
CA VAL A 289 2.18 42.74 13.41
C VAL A 289 3.23 41.75 13.93
N ILE A 290 4.12 41.34 13.03
CA ILE A 290 5.22 40.40 13.30
C ILE A 290 6.45 41.18 13.77
N ASP A 291 6.73 41.10 15.06
CA ASP A 291 7.93 41.70 15.68
C ASP A 291 9.11 40.70 15.63
N PRO A 292 10.28 41.07 15.05
CA PRO A 292 11.46 40.22 15.01
C PRO A 292 11.99 39.78 16.39
N GLU A 293 11.89 40.63 17.41
CA GLU A 293 12.31 40.30 18.77
C GLU A 293 11.37 39.26 19.39
N LEU A 294 10.06 39.39 19.15
CA LEU A 294 9.06 38.40 19.54
C LEU A 294 9.33 37.06 18.85
N VAL A 295 9.63 37.06 17.55
CA VAL A 295 9.99 35.83 16.79
C VAL A 295 11.24 35.17 17.38
N SER A 296 12.22 35.94 17.85
CA SER A 296 13.39 35.40 18.57
C SER A 296 13.00 34.79 19.91
N ALA A 297 12.15 35.45 20.71
CA ALA A 297 11.70 34.96 22.01
C ALA A 297 10.90 33.64 21.93
N LEU A 298 10.10 33.44 20.87
CA LEU A 298 9.33 32.21 20.65
C LEU A 298 10.06 31.12 19.84
N ALA A 299 11.28 31.38 19.36
CA ALA A 299 12.01 30.49 18.45
C ALA A 299 12.20 29.07 19.00
N GLY A 300 12.46 28.92 20.30
CA GLY A 300 12.63 27.63 20.95
C GLY A 300 11.35 26.78 21.02
N GLN A 301 10.17 27.39 20.94
CA GLN A 301 8.88 26.71 21.05
C GLN A 301 8.23 26.43 19.67
N LEU A 302 8.66 27.13 18.61
CA LEU A 302 8.16 26.93 17.24
C LEU A 302 8.20 25.48 16.74
N PRO A 303 9.23 24.65 17.00
CA PRO A 303 9.26 23.28 16.52
C PRO A 303 8.07 22.46 17.02
N ILE A 304 7.69 22.64 18.29
CA ILE A 304 6.53 21.97 18.90
C ILE A 304 5.24 22.41 18.18
N ALA A 305 5.04 23.72 18.02
CA ALA A 305 3.89 24.29 17.33
C ALA A 305 3.75 23.79 15.88
N VAL A 306 4.85 23.78 15.12
CA VAL A 306 4.90 23.27 13.73
C VAL A 306 4.60 21.78 13.66
N ILE A 307 5.16 20.98 14.57
CA ILE A 307 4.96 19.53 14.61
C ILE A 307 3.51 19.19 14.93
N ILE A 308 2.87 19.82 15.91
CA ILE A 308 1.45 19.60 16.23
C ILE A 308 0.55 20.01 15.06
N LEU A 309 0.79 21.20 14.49
CA LEU A 309 0.05 21.75 13.35
C LEU A 309 0.04 20.77 12.16
N LEU A 310 1.21 20.20 11.85
CA LEU A 310 1.41 19.22 10.79
C LEU A 310 0.81 17.83 11.13
N LEU A 311 1.09 17.30 12.32
CA LEU A 311 0.72 15.94 12.71
C LEU A 311 -0.79 15.78 12.90
N GLU A 312 -1.44 16.69 13.63
CA GLU A 312 -2.87 16.59 13.89
C GLU A 312 -3.66 16.66 12.59
N HIS A 313 -3.30 17.60 11.69
CA HIS A 313 -3.96 17.75 10.39
C HIS A 313 -3.84 16.49 9.52
N ILE A 314 -2.63 15.95 9.35
CA ILE A 314 -2.40 14.81 8.45
C ILE A 314 -2.88 13.49 9.06
N ALA A 315 -2.86 13.34 10.38
CA ALA A 315 -3.51 12.23 11.08
C ALA A 315 -5.01 12.18 10.75
N ILE A 316 -5.70 13.32 10.85
CA ILE A 316 -7.13 13.44 10.54
C ILE A 316 -7.37 13.18 9.05
N ALA A 317 -6.61 13.83 8.17
CA ALA A 317 -6.75 13.69 6.71
C ALA A 317 -6.57 12.22 6.28
N LYS A 318 -5.46 11.57 6.65
CA LYS A 318 -5.19 10.15 6.34
C LYS A 318 -6.25 9.21 6.93
N SER A 319 -6.83 9.54 8.09
CA SER A 319 -7.93 8.78 8.70
C SER A 319 -9.22 8.86 7.87
N PHE A 320 -9.68 10.08 7.53
CA PHE A 320 -10.92 10.24 6.75
C PHE A 320 -10.79 9.81 5.29
N GLY A 321 -9.64 10.00 4.65
CA GLY A 321 -9.37 9.44 3.32
C GLY A 321 -9.49 7.91 3.29
N ARG A 322 -8.97 7.23 4.32
CA ARG A 322 -9.10 5.77 4.49
C ARG A 322 -10.55 5.33 4.75
N LEU A 323 -11.29 6.06 5.59
CA LEU A 323 -12.69 5.75 5.91
C LEU A 323 -13.64 5.94 4.72
N ASN A 324 -13.36 6.92 3.86
CA ASN A 324 -14.23 7.32 2.75
C ASN A 324 -13.70 6.93 1.36
N GLY A 325 -12.61 6.16 1.28
CA GLY A 325 -12.14 5.53 0.05
C GLY A 325 -11.42 6.45 -0.94
N TYR A 326 -10.75 7.52 -0.50
CA TYR A 326 -9.97 8.42 -1.37
C TYR A 326 -8.54 8.66 -0.86
N LYS A 327 -7.63 8.94 -1.80
CA LYS A 327 -6.22 9.23 -1.50
C LYS A 327 -6.06 10.69 -1.06
N ILE A 328 -5.28 10.88 0.01
CA ILE A 328 -4.78 12.18 0.47
C ILE A 328 -3.42 12.43 -0.17
N ASN A 329 -3.13 13.67 -0.58
CA ASN A 329 -1.78 14.10 -0.94
C ASN A 329 -1.18 14.91 0.22
N PRO A 330 -0.24 14.36 1.02
CA PRO A 330 0.32 15.06 2.18
C PRO A 330 0.86 16.44 1.84
N ASN A 331 1.53 16.60 0.69
CA ASN A 331 2.10 17.88 0.25
C ASN A 331 1.02 18.96 0.07
N GLN A 332 -0.14 18.58 -0.46
CA GLN A 332 -1.22 19.52 -0.71
C GLN A 332 -2.03 19.84 0.54
N GLU A 333 -2.17 18.90 1.48
CA GLU A 333 -2.69 19.21 2.82
C GLU A 333 -1.75 20.19 3.56
N LEU A 334 -0.42 20.01 3.48
CA LEU A 334 0.57 20.94 4.03
C LEU A 334 0.48 22.35 3.42
N ILE A 335 0.35 22.45 2.10
CA ILE A 335 0.10 23.74 1.42
C ILE A 335 -1.21 24.35 1.91
N ALA A 336 -2.28 23.56 2.03
CA ALA A 336 -3.59 24.06 2.44
C ALA A 336 -3.59 24.62 3.88
N ILE A 337 -3.04 23.88 4.84
CA ILE A 337 -2.94 24.35 6.23
C ILE A 337 -1.93 25.50 6.38
N GLY A 338 -0.81 25.46 5.63
CA GLY A 338 0.18 26.53 5.62
C GLY A 338 -0.39 27.86 5.12
N VAL A 339 -1.10 27.85 3.97
CA VAL A 339 -1.85 29.02 3.47
C VAL A 339 -2.93 29.45 4.47
N THR A 340 -3.68 28.51 5.05
CA THR A 340 -4.74 28.82 6.03
C THR A 340 -4.21 29.61 7.23
N ASN A 341 -3.07 29.20 7.80
CA ASN A 341 -2.47 29.86 8.96
C ASN A 341 -1.79 31.18 8.59
N THR A 342 -1.08 31.22 7.46
CA THR A 342 -0.43 32.43 6.95
C THR A 342 -1.45 33.54 6.67
N VAL A 343 -2.53 33.22 5.92
CA VAL A 343 -3.60 34.19 5.58
C VAL A 343 -4.51 34.46 6.78
N GLY A 344 -4.75 33.48 7.65
CA GLY A 344 -5.56 33.64 8.86
C GLY A 344 -5.00 34.67 9.84
N SER A 345 -3.67 34.86 9.87
CA SER A 345 -3.03 35.89 10.69
C SER A 345 -3.51 37.31 10.38
N CYS A 346 -3.91 37.60 9.14
CA CYS A 346 -4.49 38.89 8.72
C CYS A 346 -5.90 39.16 9.29
N PHE A 347 -6.49 38.18 10.00
CA PHE A 347 -7.78 38.28 10.68
C PHE A 347 -7.62 38.13 12.21
N ALA A 348 -6.38 38.31 12.72
CA ALA A 348 -5.98 38.04 14.10
C ALA A 348 -6.28 36.60 14.58
N ALA A 349 -6.24 35.62 13.66
CA ALA A 349 -6.39 34.22 14.02
C ALA A 349 -5.11 33.64 14.65
N TYR A 350 -5.30 32.81 15.67
CA TYR A 350 -4.25 31.94 16.21
C TYR A 350 -4.19 30.61 15.42
N PRO A 351 -3.18 29.74 15.65
CA PRO A 351 -2.97 28.55 14.84
C PRO A 351 -4.19 27.62 14.74
N ALA A 352 -4.49 27.23 13.50
CA ALA A 352 -5.67 26.48 13.10
C ALA A 352 -5.27 25.18 12.38
N THR A 353 -5.79 24.05 12.87
CA THR A 353 -5.48 22.70 12.36
C THR A 353 -6.74 21.90 12.02
N GLY A 354 -6.60 20.73 11.42
CA GLY A 354 -7.74 19.82 11.22
C GLY A 354 -8.37 19.44 12.57
N SER A 355 -9.70 19.33 12.65
CA SER A 355 -10.38 18.97 13.90
C SER A 355 -11.13 17.65 13.79
N PHE A 356 -10.79 16.67 14.63
CA PHE A 356 -11.46 15.35 14.66
C PHE A 356 -12.98 15.45 14.82
N SER A 357 -13.49 16.21 15.79
CA SER A 357 -14.93 16.29 16.08
C SER A 357 -15.71 16.93 14.92
N ARG A 358 -15.16 18.00 14.33
CA ARG A 358 -15.79 18.73 13.23
C ARG A 358 -15.71 17.94 11.92
N SER A 359 -14.58 17.30 11.64
CA SER A 359 -14.39 16.45 10.45
C SER A 359 -15.24 15.17 10.52
N ALA A 360 -15.39 14.56 11.70
CA ALA A 360 -16.31 13.45 11.91
C ALA A 360 -17.76 13.84 11.64
N LEU A 361 -18.17 15.07 11.98
CA LEU A 361 -19.49 15.60 11.70
C LEU A 361 -19.66 15.91 10.19
N GLN A 362 -18.67 16.52 9.55
CA GLN A 362 -18.65 16.83 8.11
C GLN A 362 -18.76 15.55 7.27
N SER A 363 -17.95 14.55 7.59
CA SER A 363 -17.95 13.23 6.95
C SER A 363 -19.26 12.47 7.18
N LYS A 364 -19.74 12.35 8.43
CA LYS A 364 -21.02 11.67 8.74
C LYS A 364 -22.17 12.33 7.97
N SER A 365 -22.21 13.67 7.90
CA SER A 365 -23.26 14.43 7.20
C SER A 365 -23.30 14.23 5.68
N GLY A 366 -22.35 13.50 5.09
CA GLY A 366 -22.38 13.09 3.69
C GLY A 366 -21.79 14.12 2.71
N VAL A 367 -20.86 14.96 3.18
CA VAL A 367 -20.10 15.90 2.35
C VAL A 367 -19.49 15.21 1.13
N ARG A 368 -19.53 15.88 -0.02
CA ARG A 368 -19.11 15.35 -1.32
C ARG A 368 -17.85 16.03 -1.85
N THR A 369 -17.65 17.31 -1.58
CA THR A 369 -16.46 18.07 -2.00
C THR A 369 -15.98 19.06 -0.93
N PRO A 370 -14.76 19.62 -1.06
CA PRO A 370 -14.32 20.74 -0.21
C PRO A 370 -15.22 21.99 -0.26
N ALA A 371 -16.13 22.12 -1.25
CA ALA A 371 -17.06 23.24 -1.33
C ALA A 371 -18.04 23.34 -0.13
N GLY A 372 -18.26 22.24 0.61
CA GLY A 372 -18.99 22.29 1.88
C GLY A 372 -18.37 23.25 2.90
N GLY A 373 -17.05 23.51 2.81
CA GLY A 373 -16.34 24.52 3.59
C GLY A 373 -16.75 25.97 3.27
N ILE A 374 -17.23 26.25 2.06
CA ILE A 374 -17.72 27.57 1.66
C ILE A 374 -19.08 27.85 2.31
N VAL A 375 -19.98 26.86 2.29
CA VAL A 375 -21.27 26.94 3.01
C VAL A 375 -21.03 27.08 4.52
N THR A 376 -20.08 26.31 5.05
CA THR A 376 -19.63 26.41 6.45
C THR A 376 -19.17 27.83 6.78
N ALA A 377 -18.29 28.42 5.97
CA ALA A 377 -17.79 29.78 6.17
C ALA A 377 -18.90 30.83 6.14
N ALA A 378 -19.83 30.74 5.16
CA ALA A 378 -20.97 31.64 5.05
C ALA A 378 -21.86 31.60 6.30
N VAL A 379 -22.15 30.41 6.85
CA VAL A 379 -22.92 30.23 8.09
C VAL A 379 -22.22 30.89 9.29
N VAL A 380 -20.92 30.72 9.45
CA VAL A 380 -20.17 31.32 10.57
C VAL A 380 -20.10 32.86 10.43
N ILE A 381 -19.96 33.39 9.21
CA ILE A 381 -20.02 34.84 8.95
C ILE A 381 -21.41 35.41 9.31
N VAL A 382 -22.50 34.79 8.81
CA VAL A 382 -23.87 35.21 9.16
C VAL A 382 -24.12 35.16 10.66
N ALA A 383 -23.58 34.15 11.35
CA ALA A 383 -23.68 34.04 12.80
C ALA A 383 -22.90 35.12 13.58
N LEU A 384 -21.71 35.52 13.11
CA LEU A 384 -20.91 36.61 13.71
C LEU A 384 -21.64 37.95 13.73
N TYR A 385 -22.36 38.27 12.65
CA TYR A 385 -23.07 39.54 12.51
C TYR A 385 -24.51 39.50 13.02
N GLY A 386 -25.21 38.36 12.89
CA GLY A 386 -26.65 38.27 13.17
C GLY A 386 -27.05 37.53 14.45
N VAL A 387 -26.18 36.70 15.04
CA VAL A 387 -26.57 35.76 16.12
C VAL A 387 -25.73 35.93 17.40
N THR A 388 -24.67 36.74 17.37
CA THR A 388 -23.82 37.04 18.53
C THR A 388 -24.56 37.50 19.80
N PRO A 389 -25.65 38.29 19.76
CA PRO A 389 -26.44 38.61 20.97
C PRO A 389 -27.10 37.39 21.64
N ALA A 390 -27.36 36.31 20.91
CA ALA A 390 -27.91 35.08 21.47
C ALA A 390 -26.83 34.25 22.20
N PHE A 391 -25.56 34.37 21.80
CA PHE A 391 -24.47 33.59 22.40
C PHE A 391 -24.18 34.00 23.85
N TYR A 392 -24.49 35.24 24.22
CA TYR A 392 -24.39 35.76 25.59
C TYR A 392 -24.97 34.79 26.64
N TRP A 393 -26.11 34.17 26.31
CA TRP A 393 -26.90 33.33 27.20
C TRP A 393 -26.52 31.84 27.18
N ILE A 394 -25.52 31.43 26.37
CA ILE A 394 -25.10 30.02 26.31
C ILE A 394 -24.49 29.62 27.66
N PRO A 395 -25.00 28.58 28.35
CA PRO A 395 -24.41 28.10 29.60
C PRO A 395 -23.11 27.32 29.33
N THR A 396 -22.03 27.65 30.05
CA THR A 396 -20.70 27.06 29.78
C THR A 396 -20.66 25.55 30.03
N ALA A 397 -21.43 25.06 31.00
CA ALA A 397 -21.59 23.63 31.26
C ALA A 397 -22.25 22.88 30.08
N GLY A 398 -23.11 23.55 29.31
CA GLY A 398 -23.70 22.99 28.08
C GLY A 398 -22.67 22.85 26.95
N LEU A 399 -21.73 23.79 26.83
CA LEU A 399 -20.60 23.67 25.91
C LEU A 399 -19.68 22.52 26.32
N SER A 400 -19.33 22.40 27.60
CA SER A 400 -18.53 21.28 28.12
C SER A 400 -19.20 19.92 27.85
N ALA A 401 -20.53 19.81 28.01
CA ALA A 401 -21.28 18.60 27.68
C ALA A 401 -21.16 18.22 26.18
N VAL A 402 -21.28 19.19 25.28
CA VAL A 402 -21.14 18.98 23.83
C VAL A 402 -19.71 18.57 23.45
N ILE A 403 -18.69 19.20 24.05
CA ILE A 403 -17.28 18.85 23.81
C ILE A 403 -17.00 17.42 24.28
N ILE A 404 -17.40 17.05 25.51
CA ILE A 404 -17.22 15.69 26.05
C ILE A 404 -17.87 14.66 25.12
N HIS A 405 -19.13 14.87 24.73
CA HIS A 405 -19.86 13.95 23.84
C HIS A 405 -19.26 13.83 22.44
N ALA A 406 -18.65 14.89 21.93
CA ALA A 406 -18.02 14.91 20.61
C ALA A 406 -16.60 14.30 20.61
N VAL A 407 -15.89 14.36 21.74
CA VAL A 407 -14.49 13.90 21.88
C VAL A 407 -14.41 12.46 22.39
N ALA A 408 -15.36 11.98 23.19
CA ALA A 408 -15.37 10.60 23.68
C ALA A 408 -15.40 9.53 22.54
N ASP A 409 -15.89 9.88 21.35
CA ASP A 409 -15.89 9.02 20.14
C ASP A 409 -14.49 8.77 19.54
N LEU A 410 -13.43 9.48 19.98
CA LEU A 410 -12.06 9.34 19.47
C LEU A 410 -11.24 8.25 20.19
N VAL A 411 -11.67 7.82 21.37
CA VAL A 411 -10.95 6.85 22.21
C VAL A 411 -10.86 5.50 21.47
N ALA A 412 -9.65 4.95 21.31
CA ALA A 412 -9.45 3.71 20.57
C ALA A 412 -10.27 2.55 21.15
N THR A 413 -11.00 1.83 20.28
CA THR A 413 -11.90 0.77 20.74
C THR A 413 -11.12 -0.46 21.22
N PRO A 414 -11.61 -1.24 22.20
CA PRO A 414 -10.90 -2.45 22.68
C PRO A 414 -10.56 -3.46 21.57
N LYS A 415 -11.41 -3.58 20.54
CA LYS A 415 -11.14 -4.43 19.36
C LYS A 415 -9.96 -3.93 18.53
N GLN A 416 -9.79 -2.61 18.40
CA GLN A 416 -8.66 -1.99 17.71
C GLN A 416 -7.36 -2.15 18.52
N ILE A 417 -7.41 -1.94 19.83
CA ILE A 417 -6.27 -2.11 20.74
C ILE A 417 -5.77 -3.57 20.70
N TYR A 418 -6.67 -4.55 20.81
CA TYR A 418 -6.32 -5.97 20.69
C TYR A 418 -5.79 -6.34 19.28
N SER A 419 -6.18 -5.60 18.24
CA SER A 419 -5.61 -5.78 16.89
C SER A 419 -4.14 -5.37 16.81
N TYR A 420 -3.69 -4.38 17.59
CA TYR A 420 -2.26 -4.02 17.64
C TYR A 420 -1.45 -5.15 18.28
N TRP A 421 -1.89 -5.68 19.42
CA TRP A 421 -1.25 -6.82 20.07
C TRP A 421 -1.12 -8.05 19.15
N ARG A 422 -2.17 -8.33 18.35
CA ARG A 422 -2.18 -9.43 17.38
C ARG A 422 -1.32 -9.22 16.13
N VAL A 423 -0.88 -7.99 15.83
CA VAL A 423 -0.05 -7.67 14.66
C VAL A 423 1.41 -7.49 15.08
N SER A 424 1.68 -6.70 16.11
CA SER A 424 3.01 -6.56 16.71
C SER A 424 2.90 -6.15 18.18
N PRO A 425 3.27 -7.02 19.14
CA PRO A 425 3.27 -6.69 20.56
C PRO A 425 4.11 -5.44 20.90
N MET A 426 5.21 -5.20 20.17
CA MET A 426 6.05 -4.01 20.38
C MET A 426 5.33 -2.71 19.98
N GLU A 427 4.55 -2.72 18.91
CA GLU A 427 3.76 -1.55 18.49
C GLU A 427 2.58 -1.28 19.45
N PHE A 428 2.03 -2.32 20.09
CA PHE A 428 1.11 -2.17 21.23
C PHE A 428 1.80 -1.57 22.47
N ILE A 429 3.02 -2.00 22.80
CA ILE A 429 3.79 -1.45 23.94
C ILE A 429 4.10 0.04 23.70
N ILE A 430 4.51 0.42 22.49
CA ILE A 430 4.73 1.82 22.11
C ILE A 430 3.43 2.63 22.21
N TRP A 431 2.31 2.09 21.72
CA TRP A 431 0.98 2.72 21.86
C TRP A 431 0.59 2.94 23.33
N LEU A 432 0.76 1.92 24.17
CA LEU A 432 0.40 1.98 25.59
C LEU A 432 1.28 2.95 26.37
N ALA A 433 2.61 2.91 26.16
CA ALA A 433 3.56 3.82 26.77
C ALA A 433 3.25 5.28 26.41
N ALA A 434 2.95 5.56 25.14
CA ALA A 434 2.56 6.89 24.69
C ALA A 434 1.26 7.38 25.34
N VAL A 435 0.20 6.55 25.44
CA VAL A 435 -1.04 6.93 26.13
C VAL A 435 -0.78 7.22 27.63
N ILE A 436 0.08 6.43 28.29
CA ILE A 436 0.48 6.66 29.68
C ILE A 436 1.21 8.01 29.82
N ILE A 437 2.18 8.31 28.95
CA ILE A 437 2.93 9.58 28.98
C ILE A 437 1.99 10.79 28.80
N ILE A 438 0.99 10.71 27.91
CA ILE A 438 -0.02 11.80 27.74
C ILE A 438 -0.88 12.01 29.00
N ILE A 439 -1.08 10.98 29.81
CA ILE A 439 -1.88 11.07 31.03
C ILE A 439 -1.07 11.66 32.20
N PHE A 440 0.22 11.34 32.29
CA PHE A 440 1.08 11.71 33.42
C PHE A 440 2.03 12.90 33.18
N SER A 441 2.31 13.26 31.93
CA SER A 441 3.13 14.42 31.53
C SER A 441 2.33 15.34 30.60
N SER A 442 2.79 15.56 29.36
CA SER A 442 2.12 16.39 28.35
C SER A 442 1.67 15.57 27.12
N ILE A 443 0.82 16.18 26.28
CA ILE A 443 0.40 15.57 25.01
C ILE A 443 1.61 15.48 24.06
N GLU A 444 2.44 16.52 24.09
CA GLU A 444 3.68 16.71 23.38
C GLU A 444 4.69 15.57 23.63
N ASP A 445 5.00 15.27 24.90
CA ASP A 445 5.94 14.20 25.28
C ASP A 445 5.51 12.83 24.73
N GLY A 446 4.21 12.55 24.78
CA GLY A 446 3.65 11.28 24.30
C GLY A 446 3.73 11.14 22.78
N ILE A 447 3.57 12.24 22.03
CA ILE A 447 3.84 12.27 20.59
C ILE A 447 5.32 11.94 20.34
N TYR A 448 6.25 12.67 20.98
CA TYR A 448 7.68 12.47 20.77
C TYR A 448 8.13 11.06 21.12
N ALA A 449 7.72 10.54 22.28
CA ALA A 449 8.02 9.17 22.70
C ALA A 449 7.48 8.13 21.69
N SER A 450 6.24 8.30 21.21
CA SER A 450 5.64 7.37 20.24
C SER A 450 6.38 7.34 18.90
N ILE A 451 6.80 8.50 18.39
CA ILE A 451 7.49 8.61 17.10
C ILE A 451 8.93 8.11 17.24
N CYS A 452 9.65 8.53 18.27
CA CYS A 452 11.05 8.12 18.49
C CYS A 452 11.17 6.62 18.74
N ALA A 453 10.32 6.03 19.60
CA ALA A 453 10.32 4.58 19.81
C ALA A 453 9.94 3.80 18.55
N SER A 454 9.05 4.33 17.71
CA SER A 454 8.70 3.72 16.42
C SER A 454 9.86 3.79 15.41
N LEU A 455 10.59 4.91 15.37
CA LEU A 455 11.78 5.07 14.53
C LEU A 455 12.92 4.16 14.99
N VAL A 456 13.15 4.02 16.29
CA VAL A 456 14.11 3.06 16.85
C VAL A 456 13.70 1.62 16.48
N LEU A 457 12.42 1.25 16.60
CA LEU A 457 11.94 -0.07 16.18
C LEU A 457 12.13 -0.33 14.67
N LEU A 458 11.98 0.70 13.82
CA LEU A 458 12.27 0.61 12.39
C LEU A 458 13.78 0.41 12.13
N LEU A 459 14.65 1.20 12.78
CA LEU A 459 16.10 1.10 12.64
C LEU A 459 16.61 -0.27 13.13
N VAL A 460 16.07 -0.80 14.23
CA VAL A 460 16.40 -2.15 14.74
C VAL A 460 15.98 -3.24 13.74
N ARG A 461 14.84 -3.12 13.07
CA ARG A 461 14.41 -4.05 12.00
C ARG A 461 15.34 -4.00 10.79
N VAL A 462 15.86 -2.82 10.42
CA VAL A 462 16.81 -2.65 9.30
C VAL A 462 18.23 -3.13 9.65
N ALA A 463 18.67 -2.95 10.90
CA ALA A 463 20.00 -3.36 11.38
C ALA A 463 20.10 -4.87 11.67
N HIS A 464 18.99 -5.53 12.04
CA HIS A 464 18.92 -6.97 12.24
C HIS A 464 17.97 -7.64 11.23
N PRO A 465 18.32 -7.66 9.93
CA PRO A 465 17.57 -8.36 8.91
C PRO A 465 17.75 -9.88 9.04
N ARG A 466 17.00 -10.63 8.23
CA ARG A 466 17.15 -12.08 8.10
C ARG A 466 17.96 -12.43 6.86
N GLY A 467 18.74 -13.49 6.99
CA GLY A 467 19.43 -14.14 5.88
C GLY A 467 19.47 -15.65 6.10
N TYR A 468 19.23 -16.41 5.04
CA TYR A 468 18.99 -17.85 5.11
C TYR A 468 19.93 -18.62 4.17
N PHE A 469 20.64 -19.61 4.71
CA PHE A 469 21.33 -20.60 3.88
C PHE A 469 20.30 -21.53 3.25
N LEU A 470 20.34 -21.66 1.93
CA LEU A 470 19.36 -22.42 1.17
C LEU A 470 19.84 -23.82 0.83
N GLY A 471 18.89 -24.76 0.80
CA GLY A 471 19.05 -26.10 0.30
C GLY A 471 18.01 -26.43 -0.77
N LYS A 472 18.33 -27.46 -1.53
CA LYS A 472 17.55 -28.00 -2.65
C LYS A 472 16.38 -28.84 -2.14
N VAL A 473 15.21 -28.60 -2.73
CA VAL A 473 14.04 -29.48 -2.71
C VAL A 473 13.62 -29.71 -4.16
N THR A 474 13.38 -30.95 -4.53
CA THR A 474 12.76 -31.32 -5.82
C THR A 474 11.25 -31.25 -5.68
N VAL A 475 10.62 -30.38 -6.48
CA VAL A 475 9.17 -30.26 -6.62
C VAL A 475 8.75 -30.96 -7.91
N HIS A 476 7.65 -31.70 -7.86
CA HIS A 476 7.06 -32.39 -9.00
C HIS A 476 5.73 -31.72 -9.34
N ASN A 477 5.56 -31.26 -10.58
CA ASN A 477 4.24 -30.86 -11.09
C ASN A 477 3.43 -32.15 -11.33
N GLY A 478 2.40 -32.38 -10.51
CA GLY A 478 1.60 -33.61 -10.52
C GLY A 478 0.63 -33.78 -11.70
N VAL A 479 1.08 -33.41 -12.91
CA VAL A 479 0.32 -33.43 -14.18
C VAL A 479 0.90 -34.46 -15.16
N SER A 480 2.15 -34.91 -14.96
CA SER A 480 2.77 -35.99 -15.74
C SER A 480 3.90 -36.65 -14.95
N GLU A 481 3.90 -37.98 -14.85
CA GLU A 481 4.70 -38.72 -13.84
C GLU A 481 6.23 -38.57 -13.97
N ASP A 482 6.77 -38.18 -15.14
CA ASP A 482 8.19 -38.44 -15.46
C ASP A 482 8.95 -37.31 -16.19
N LYS A 483 8.47 -36.05 -16.21
CA LYS A 483 9.15 -34.94 -16.96
C LYS A 483 9.47 -33.67 -16.17
N ASP A 484 8.51 -33.04 -15.49
CA ASP A 484 8.72 -31.72 -14.88
C ASP A 484 9.14 -31.79 -13.39
N LEU A 485 10.37 -32.23 -13.18
CA LEU A 485 11.08 -32.14 -11.90
C LEU A 485 11.78 -30.78 -11.75
N ARG A 486 11.18 -29.87 -10.98
CA ARG A 486 11.75 -28.54 -10.73
C ARG A 486 12.56 -28.51 -9.44
N GLU A 487 13.78 -27.98 -9.51
CA GLU A 487 14.59 -27.70 -8.32
C GLU A 487 14.21 -26.34 -7.72
N VAL A 488 13.96 -26.32 -6.41
CA VAL A 488 13.57 -25.13 -5.65
C VAL A 488 14.48 -24.99 -4.42
N PHE A 489 14.96 -23.77 -4.18
CA PHE A 489 15.87 -23.45 -3.07
C PHE A 489 15.13 -22.78 -1.91
N VAL A 490 15.09 -23.47 -0.77
CA VAL A 490 14.38 -23.11 0.47
C VAL A 490 15.34 -23.14 1.68
N PRO A 491 15.04 -22.47 2.80
CA PRO A 491 15.93 -22.46 3.97
C PRO A 491 16.30 -23.86 4.47
N LEU A 492 17.57 -24.04 4.84
CA LEU A 492 18.08 -25.25 5.51
C LEU A 492 17.60 -25.35 6.97
N THR A 493 17.32 -24.21 7.61
CA THR A 493 16.68 -24.16 8.92
C THR A 493 15.21 -24.53 8.80
N LYS A 494 14.71 -25.36 9.73
CA LYS A 494 13.28 -25.70 9.81
C LYS A 494 12.51 -24.60 10.51
N ASP A 495 12.27 -23.52 9.77
CA ASP A 495 11.42 -22.40 10.19
C ASP A 495 9.95 -22.82 10.22
N SER A 496 9.16 -22.25 11.13
CA SER A 496 7.74 -22.57 11.38
C SER A 496 6.78 -22.33 10.20
N VAL A 497 7.29 -21.84 9.07
CA VAL A 497 6.58 -21.60 7.80
C VAL A 497 6.76 -22.79 6.83
N THR A 498 7.88 -23.52 6.93
CA THR A 498 8.13 -24.71 6.11
C THR A 498 7.43 -25.95 6.69
N ASN A 499 6.84 -26.79 5.83
CA ASN A 499 6.27 -28.07 6.29
C ASN A 499 7.40 -28.94 6.88
N PRO A 500 7.36 -29.33 8.18
CA PRO A 500 8.43 -30.09 8.83
C PRO A 500 8.72 -31.46 8.19
N GLN A 501 7.80 -31.99 7.38
CA GLN A 501 7.96 -33.25 6.64
C GLN A 501 8.86 -33.11 5.41
N ILE A 502 9.03 -31.91 4.85
CA ILE A 502 9.89 -31.69 3.68
C ILE A 502 11.35 -31.88 4.11
N LYS A 503 12.06 -32.76 3.41
CA LYS A 503 13.51 -32.96 3.58
C LYS A 503 14.26 -32.03 2.62
N VAL A 504 14.67 -30.88 3.14
CA VAL A 504 15.62 -30.00 2.45
C VAL A 504 16.99 -30.69 2.42
N VAL A 505 17.63 -30.71 1.25
CA VAL A 505 18.97 -31.29 1.04
C VAL A 505 19.97 -30.12 0.84
N PRO A 506 21.18 -30.14 1.43
CA PRO A 506 22.17 -29.11 1.13
C PRO A 506 22.53 -29.06 -0.37
N PRO A 507 22.99 -27.90 -0.88
CA PRO A 507 23.54 -27.80 -2.23
C PRO A 507 24.78 -28.71 -2.41
N SER A 508 25.21 -28.88 -3.66
CA SER A 508 26.34 -29.75 -4.01
C SER A 508 27.61 -29.41 -3.20
N PRO A 509 28.39 -30.41 -2.73
CA PRO A 509 29.50 -30.17 -1.80
C PRO A 509 30.51 -29.12 -2.30
N GLY A 510 30.72 -28.08 -1.50
CA GLY A 510 31.59 -26.94 -1.85
C GLY A 510 30.88 -25.77 -2.53
N ILE A 511 29.55 -25.82 -2.69
CA ILE A 511 28.71 -24.68 -3.06
C ILE A 511 27.93 -24.23 -1.81
N ILE A 512 27.91 -22.93 -1.54
CA ILE A 512 27.04 -22.33 -0.53
C ILE A 512 26.02 -21.43 -1.23
N ILE A 513 24.75 -21.48 -0.82
CA ILE A 513 23.71 -20.60 -1.33
C ILE A 513 23.14 -19.80 -0.15
N TYR A 514 23.17 -18.48 -0.22
CA TYR A 514 22.70 -17.59 0.85
C TYR A 514 21.71 -16.56 0.29
N ARG A 515 20.52 -16.49 0.87
CA ARG A 515 19.48 -15.50 0.52
C ARG A 515 19.46 -14.37 1.55
N LEU A 516 19.43 -13.16 1.03
CA LEU A 516 19.30 -11.91 1.78
C LEU A 516 17.84 -11.45 1.65
N GLU A 517 17.06 -11.41 2.74
CA GLU A 517 15.63 -11.05 2.67
C GLU A 517 15.38 -9.55 2.54
N GLU A 518 16.35 -8.74 2.94
CA GLU A 518 16.25 -7.28 3.07
C GLU A 518 17.39 -6.58 2.32
N SER A 519 17.31 -5.24 2.22
CA SER A 519 18.35 -4.44 1.56
C SER A 519 19.67 -4.44 2.34
N TYR A 520 20.77 -4.69 1.63
CA TYR A 520 22.11 -4.95 2.17
C TYR A 520 22.88 -3.63 2.27
N LEU A 521 23.03 -3.12 3.49
CA LEU A 521 23.34 -1.72 3.79
C LEU A 521 24.31 -1.61 4.98
N TYR A 522 24.95 -0.45 5.14
CA TYR A 522 25.91 -0.16 6.22
C TYR A 522 25.45 -0.51 7.66
N PRO A 523 24.16 -0.51 8.06
CA PRO A 523 23.75 -0.93 9.40
C PRO A 523 23.74 -2.45 9.61
N ASN A 524 23.76 -3.25 8.53
CA ASN A 524 23.50 -4.69 8.59
C ASN A 524 24.52 -5.58 7.85
N CYS A 525 25.29 -5.05 6.90
CA CYS A 525 26.22 -5.85 6.08
C CYS A 525 27.20 -6.65 6.93
N ALA A 526 27.81 -6.03 7.95
CA ALA A 526 28.78 -6.69 8.83
C ALA A 526 28.20 -7.91 9.59
N GLN A 527 26.91 -7.92 9.95
CA GLN A 527 26.29 -9.07 10.62
C GLN A 527 26.02 -10.21 9.62
N LEU A 528 25.53 -9.86 8.43
CA LEU A 528 25.22 -10.81 7.36
C LEU A 528 26.49 -11.47 6.82
N ASP A 529 27.54 -10.68 6.66
CA ASP A 529 28.88 -11.10 6.23
C ASP A 529 29.54 -11.99 7.29
N SER A 530 29.49 -11.61 8.58
CA SER A 530 29.97 -12.47 9.66
C SER A 530 29.25 -13.82 9.66
N ALA A 531 27.93 -13.84 9.50
CA ALA A 531 27.16 -15.08 9.42
C ALA A 531 27.54 -15.95 8.19
N LEU A 532 27.80 -15.32 7.03
CA LEU A 532 28.28 -16.02 5.83
C LEU A 532 29.70 -16.58 6.02
N VAL A 533 30.61 -15.81 6.59
CA VAL A 533 32.01 -16.19 6.87
C VAL A 533 32.08 -17.30 7.92
N ASP A 534 31.30 -17.23 9.00
CA ASP A 534 31.23 -18.27 10.03
C ASP A 534 30.62 -19.57 9.47
N TYR A 535 29.60 -19.47 8.60
CA TYR A 535 29.05 -20.63 7.92
C TYR A 535 30.06 -21.25 6.93
N VAL A 536 30.83 -20.44 6.19
CA VAL A 536 31.96 -20.89 5.36
C VAL A 536 32.98 -21.65 6.21
N LYS A 537 33.46 -21.06 7.32
CA LYS A 537 34.47 -21.67 8.21
C LYS A 537 33.97 -22.94 8.89
N GLY A 538 32.68 -23.01 9.24
CA GLY A 538 32.07 -24.16 9.88
C GLY A 538 31.70 -25.32 8.95
N ASN A 539 31.44 -25.07 7.67
CA ASN A 539 30.92 -26.08 6.72
C ASN A 539 31.88 -26.41 5.56
N THR A 540 33.02 -25.70 5.42
CA THR A 540 33.98 -25.94 4.33
C THR A 540 35.39 -26.09 4.84
N ARG A 541 36.15 -26.98 4.18
CA ARG A 541 37.54 -27.27 4.51
C ARG A 541 38.41 -26.05 4.28
N ARG A 542 39.18 -25.69 5.30
CA ARG A 542 40.31 -24.75 5.19
C ARG A 542 41.34 -25.31 4.21
N GLY A 543 41.77 -24.49 3.23
CA GLY A 543 42.73 -24.92 2.22
C GLY A 543 44.12 -25.15 2.80
N LYS A 544 44.61 -24.14 3.54
CA LYS A 544 45.92 -24.13 4.17
C LYS A 544 45.95 -24.98 5.43
N ASP A 545 46.89 -25.93 5.51
CA ASP A 545 47.10 -26.68 6.75
C ASP A 545 47.83 -25.83 7.81
N MET A 546 47.09 -25.44 8.84
CA MET A 546 47.61 -24.69 9.98
C MET A 546 48.53 -25.51 10.88
N SER A 547 48.55 -26.85 10.79
CA SER A 547 49.47 -27.70 11.55
C SER A 547 50.94 -27.38 11.21
N VAL A 548 51.20 -27.01 9.95
CA VAL A 548 52.51 -26.61 9.41
C VAL A 548 52.84 -25.14 9.71
N VAL A 549 51.83 -24.28 9.85
CA VAL A 549 52.02 -22.85 10.13
C VAL A 549 52.49 -22.64 11.58
N ARG A 550 53.73 -22.17 11.73
CA ARG A 550 54.38 -21.83 13.01
C ARG A 550 53.51 -20.88 13.82
N LEU A 551 53.41 -21.11 15.13
CA LEU A 551 52.49 -20.38 16.02
C LEU A 551 52.67 -18.85 15.98
N LYS A 552 53.91 -18.36 15.83
CA LYS A 552 54.24 -16.93 15.72
C LYS A 552 53.88 -16.27 14.38
N ASP A 553 53.59 -17.08 13.37
CA ASP A 553 53.27 -16.68 12.00
C ASP A 553 51.75 -16.85 11.72
N ARG A 554 50.95 -17.14 12.77
CA ARG A 554 49.47 -17.19 12.74
C ARG A 554 48.88 -15.85 13.17
N ALA A 555 47.67 -15.53 12.73
CA ALA A 555 46.93 -14.37 13.24
C ALA A 555 46.51 -14.57 14.70
N TRP A 556 46.49 -13.50 15.51
CA TRP A 556 46.23 -13.58 16.95
C TRP A 556 44.83 -14.11 17.31
N ASN A 557 43.86 -13.91 16.41
CA ASN A 557 42.48 -14.38 16.49
C ASN A 557 42.27 -15.78 15.88
N ASP A 558 43.30 -16.37 15.25
CA ASP A 558 43.25 -17.69 14.63
C ASP A 558 43.81 -18.75 15.60
N SER A 559 42.97 -19.15 16.54
CA SER A 559 43.29 -20.10 17.61
C SER A 559 43.44 -21.55 17.15
N GLY A 560 43.61 -21.79 15.83
CA GLY A 560 43.60 -23.10 15.19
C GLY A 560 44.60 -24.11 15.77
N PRO A 561 44.48 -25.40 15.41
CA PRO A 561 44.96 -26.54 16.20
C PRO A 561 46.28 -26.36 16.94
N ARG A 562 46.25 -26.70 18.23
CA ARG A 562 47.46 -26.87 19.05
C ARG A 562 48.30 -27.99 18.43
N ARG A 563 49.63 -27.84 18.52
CA ARG A 563 50.60 -28.73 17.88
C ARG A 563 50.44 -30.16 18.42
N GLY A 564 49.82 -31.04 17.62
CA GLY A 564 49.50 -32.43 17.98
C GLY A 564 48.03 -32.83 17.84
N THR A 565 47.08 -31.90 17.68
CA THR A 565 45.65 -32.23 17.60
C THR A 565 45.22 -32.76 16.21
N GLN A 566 45.64 -33.98 15.85
CA GLN A 566 45.27 -34.61 14.57
C GLN A 566 43.75 -34.69 14.33
N VAL A 567 42.94 -34.83 15.39
CA VAL A 567 41.48 -34.95 15.30
C VAL A 567 40.83 -33.71 14.65
N GLU A 568 41.33 -32.50 14.93
CA GLU A 568 40.82 -31.27 14.32
C GLU A 568 41.21 -31.17 12.83
N TYR A 569 42.40 -31.65 12.48
CA TYR A 569 42.86 -31.74 11.09
C TYR A 569 42.04 -32.77 10.30
N GLU A 570 41.78 -33.95 10.86
CA GLU A 570 40.95 -34.99 10.25
C GLU A 570 39.49 -34.53 10.10
N ALA A 571 38.93 -33.82 11.08
CA ALA A 571 37.60 -33.21 10.97
C ALA A 571 37.54 -32.17 9.83
N ASN A 572 38.51 -31.26 9.74
CA ASN A 572 38.62 -30.29 8.65
C ASN A 572 38.86 -30.97 7.28
N ALA A 573 39.61 -32.07 7.23
CA ALA A 573 39.89 -32.80 6.00
C ALA A 573 38.65 -33.48 5.39
N ASN A 574 37.66 -33.82 6.23
CA ASN A 574 36.38 -34.40 5.82
C ASN A 574 35.36 -33.37 5.30
N LEU A 575 35.58 -32.06 5.52
CA LEU A 575 34.73 -31.01 4.97
C LEU A 575 34.99 -30.83 3.46
N PRO A 576 33.99 -30.39 2.66
CA PRO A 576 34.20 -30.10 1.26
C PRO A 576 35.05 -28.84 1.06
N LEU A 577 35.92 -28.85 0.05
CA LEU A 577 36.60 -27.63 -0.41
C LEU A 577 35.57 -26.65 -0.98
N LEU A 578 35.60 -25.39 -0.53
CA LEU A 578 34.78 -24.33 -1.10
C LEU A 578 35.17 -24.08 -2.57
N ARG A 579 34.16 -23.93 -3.42
CA ARG A 579 34.27 -23.63 -4.85
C ARG A 579 33.55 -22.33 -5.20
N ALA A 580 32.30 -22.21 -4.75
CA ALA A 580 31.42 -21.10 -5.11
C ALA A 580 30.49 -20.68 -3.95
N ILE A 581 30.23 -19.38 -3.87
CA ILE A 581 29.17 -18.77 -3.07
C ILE A 581 28.15 -18.16 -4.03
N VAL A 582 26.90 -18.58 -3.92
CA VAL A 582 25.76 -18.03 -4.66
C VAL A 582 24.96 -17.13 -3.71
N LEU A 583 24.92 -15.85 -4.00
CA LEU A 583 24.14 -14.87 -3.26
C LEU A 583 22.84 -14.60 -4.01
N ASP A 584 21.70 -14.94 -3.40
CA ASP A 584 20.38 -14.66 -3.93
C ASP A 584 19.95 -13.24 -3.52
N PHE A 585 20.07 -12.32 -4.47
CA PHE A 585 19.79 -10.89 -4.31
C PHE A 585 18.31 -10.54 -4.56
N SER A 586 17.41 -11.53 -4.64
CA SER A 586 15.96 -11.32 -4.89
C SER A 586 15.26 -10.41 -3.88
N GLY A 587 15.72 -10.36 -2.61
CA GLY A 587 15.21 -9.44 -1.59
C GLY A 587 15.87 -8.06 -1.58
N ILE A 588 16.98 -7.86 -2.30
CA ILE A 588 17.81 -6.66 -2.19
C ILE A 588 17.30 -5.55 -3.12
N SER A 589 16.63 -4.56 -2.54
CA SER A 589 16.16 -3.37 -3.27
C SER A 589 17.24 -2.29 -3.42
N GLN A 590 18.17 -2.20 -2.46
CA GLN A 590 19.24 -1.20 -2.41
C GLN A 590 20.54 -1.80 -1.85
N ILE A 591 21.66 -1.20 -2.26
CA ILE A 591 23.01 -1.45 -1.74
C ILE A 591 23.76 -0.12 -1.64
N ASP A 592 24.66 0.02 -0.66
CA ASP A 592 25.51 1.20 -0.49
C ASP A 592 27.01 0.89 -0.57
N THR A 593 27.84 1.92 -0.52
CA THR A 593 29.30 1.84 -0.66
C THR A 593 29.96 1.01 0.45
N THR A 594 29.45 1.10 1.68
CA THR A 594 29.98 0.34 2.82
C THR A 594 29.66 -1.13 2.66
N ALA A 595 28.42 -1.45 2.24
CA ALA A 595 28.01 -2.81 1.96
C ALA A 595 28.81 -3.45 0.80
N VAL A 596 29.12 -2.70 -0.27
CA VAL A 596 30.01 -3.19 -1.34
C VAL A 596 31.43 -3.46 -0.82
N GLN A 597 32.00 -2.59 0.01
CA GLN A 597 33.32 -2.82 0.60
C GLN A 597 33.32 -4.04 1.53
N SER A 598 32.32 -4.14 2.42
CA SER A 598 32.10 -5.29 3.32
C SER A 598 32.06 -6.62 2.56
N LEU A 599 31.44 -6.63 1.37
CA LEU A 599 31.41 -7.81 0.49
C LEU A 599 32.75 -8.12 -0.20
N ILE A 600 33.55 -7.11 -0.53
CA ILE A 600 34.93 -7.28 -1.02
C ILE A 600 35.80 -7.90 0.09
N ASP A 601 35.69 -7.37 1.31
CA ASP A 601 36.44 -7.84 2.48
C ASP A 601 36.05 -9.28 2.83
N THR A 602 34.75 -9.60 2.74
CA THR A 602 34.20 -10.95 2.84
C THR A 602 34.78 -11.90 1.79
N ARG A 603 34.86 -11.50 0.51
CA ARG A 603 35.55 -12.30 -0.52
C ARG A 603 37.01 -12.54 -0.12
N ASN A 604 37.72 -11.50 0.29
CA ASN A 604 39.14 -11.58 0.63
C ASN A 604 39.40 -12.50 1.83
N GLU A 605 38.52 -12.51 2.85
CA GLU A 605 38.60 -13.46 3.96
C GLU A 605 38.23 -14.89 3.56
N VAL A 606 37.21 -15.06 2.73
CA VAL A 606 36.77 -16.37 2.21
C VAL A 606 37.84 -17.03 1.33
N GLU A 607 38.47 -16.28 0.42
CA GLU A 607 39.58 -16.77 -0.40
C GLU A 607 40.82 -17.12 0.46
N ARG A 608 41.10 -16.32 1.50
CA ARG A 608 42.16 -16.61 2.49
C ARG A 608 41.89 -17.85 3.34
N TRP A 609 40.62 -18.17 3.63
CA TRP A 609 40.24 -19.44 4.29
C TRP A 609 40.42 -20.62 3.34
N ALA A 610 39.98 -20.47 2.09
CA ALA A 610 40.04 -21.50 1.07
C ALA A 610 41.46 -21.75 0.52
N ASP A 611 42.40 -20.81 0.72
CA ASP A 611 43.77 -20.79 0.15
C ASP A 611 43.76 -20.87 -1.40
N ARG A 612 42.71 -20.28 -2.01
CA ARG A 612 42.41 -20.29 -3.45
C ARG A 612 41.40 -19.20 -3.80
N SER A 613 41.22 -18.92 -5.10
CA SER A 613 40.07 -18.16 -5.56
C SER A 613 38.74 -18.92 -5.39
N VAL A 614 37.68 -18.17 -5.10
CA VAL A 614 36.32 -18.66 -4.88
C VAL A 614 35.34 -17.87 -5.76
N GLU A 615 34.45 -18.58 -6.45
CA GLU A 615 33.51 -17.94 -7.37
C GLU A 615 32.34 -17.28 -6.62
N PHE A 616 32.16 -15.97 -6.78
CA PHE A 616 31.01 -15.24 -6.27
C PHE A 616 29.96 -15.05 -7.38
N HIS A 617 28.86 -15.78 -7.26
CA HIS A 617 27.72 -15.75 -8.18
C HIS A 617 26.56 -14.95 -7.57
N PHE A 618 25.90 -14.12 -8.38
CA PHE A 618 24.80 -13.27 -7.93
C PHE A 618 23.52 -13.61 -8.70
N ALA A 619 22.54 -14.18 -8.00
CA ALA A 619 21.24 -14.50 -8.57
C ALA A 619 20.25 -13.34 -8.39
N THR A 620 19.34 -13.18 -9.34
CA THR A 620 18.13 -12.34 -9.20
C THR A 620 18.36 -10.83 -8.94
N ILE A 621 19.44 -10.22 -9.46
CA ILE A 621 19.68 -8.78 -9.30
C ILE A 621 18.57 -7.96 -10.03
N LEU A 622 17.66 -7.35 -9.27
CA LEU A 622 16.54 -6.59 -9.80
C LEU A 622 16.89 -5.16 -10.25
N SER A 623 17.97 -4.57 -9.71
CA SER A 623 18.33 -3.16 -9.92
C SER A 623 19.60 -2.97 -10.76
N PRO A 624 19.56 -2.19 -11.87
CA PRO A 624 20.75 -1.81 -12.62
C PRO A 624 21.82 -1.07 -11.79
N TRP A 625 21.41 -0.40 -10.71
CA TRP A 625 22.31 0.27 -9.78
C TRP A 625 23.08 -0.71 -8.90
N ILE A 626 22.42 -1.77 -8.44
CA ILE A 626 23.09 -2.87 -7.70
C ILE A 626 24.09 -3.56 -8.63
N ARG A 627 23.71 -3.89 -9.88
CA ARG A 627 24.64 -4.45 -10.86
C ARG A 627 25.85 -3.54 -11.08
N ARG A 628 25.65 -2.23 -11.20
CA ARG A 628 26.74 -1.24 -11.31
C ARG A 628 27.63 -1.21 -10.07
N ALA A 629 27.06 -1.25 -8.88
CA ALA A 629 27.80 -1.21 -7.62
C ALA A 629 28.67 -2.46 -7.43
N LEU A 630 28.13 -3.64 -7.74
CA LEU A 630 28.87 -4.92 -7.72
C LEU A 630 30.00 -4.93 -8.76
N VAL A 631 29.76 -4.46 -9.99
CA VAL A 631 30.81 -4.32 -11.02
C VAL A 631 31.90 -3.34 -10.58
N ALA A 632 31.54 -2.24 -9.91
CA ALA A 632 32.52 -1.31 -9.33
C ALA A 632 33.35 -1.93 -8.20
N GLY A 633 32.79 -2.87 -7.42
CA GLY A 633 33.52 -3.68 -6.44
C GLY A 633 34.34 -4.85 -7.04
N GLY A 634 34.45 -4.93 -8.37
CA GLY A 634 35.19 -5.99 -9.05
C GLY A 634 34.50 -7.36 -8.99
N PHE A 635 33.16 -7.40 -8.99
CA PHE A 635 32.40 -8.63 -9.19
C PHE A 635 31.90 -8.73 -10.64
N GLY A 636 31.90 -9.95 -11.22
CA GLY A 636 31.47 -10.19 -12.60
C GLY A 636 32.43 -9.69 -13.69
N VAL A 637 33.67 -9.34 -13.34
CA VAL A 637 34.70 -8.79 -14.26
C VAL A 637 35.66 -9.83 -14.84
N GLY A 638 35.49 -11.12 -14.54
CA GLY A 638 36.30 -12.24 -15.08
C GLY A 638 37.78 -12.30 -14.64
N SER A 639 38.35 -11.21 -14.10
CA SER A 639 39.73 -11.18 -13.61
C SER A 639 39.89 -12.01 -12.33
N PRO A 640 40.96 -12.83 -12.20
CA PRO A 640 41.33 -13.44 -10.93
C PRO A 640 41.82 -12.40 -9.91
N SER A 641 41.82 -12.82 -8.64
CA SER A 641 42.04 -12.00 -7.42
C SER A 641 43.36 -11.18 -7.39
N SER A 642 44.37 -11.54 -8.19
CA SER A 642 45.68 -10.86 -8.22
C SER A 642 45.65 -9.40 -8.71
N LYS A 643 44.54 -8.93 -9.28
CA LYS A 643 44.26 -7.49 -9.48
C LYS A 643 43.30 -7.01 -8.40
N ILE A 644 43.83 -6.81 -7.20
CA ILE A 644 43.09 -6.34 -6.01
C ILE A 644 42.33 -5.06 -6.37
N PRO A 645 40.98 -5.01 -6.25
CA PRO A 645 40.24 -3.76 -6.38
C PRO A 645 40.60 -2.84 -5.22
N GLN A 646 40.82 -1.56 -5.49
CA GLN A 646 41.24 -0.60 -4.45
C GLN A 646 40.18 -0.51 -3.34
N GLU A 647 40.58 -0.89 -2.12
CA GLU A 647 39.81 -0.59 -0.91
C GLU A 647 39.53 0.91 -0.85
N ILE A 648 38.26 1.28 -0.65
CA ILE A 648 37.80 2.68 -0.76
C ILE A 648 38.40 3.56 0.35
N ALA A 649 38.84 2.96 1.47
CA ALA A 649 39.54 3.62 2.57
C ALA A 649 40.53 2.67 3.28
N ALA A 650 41.56 2.20 2.57
CA ALA A 650 42.60 1.33 3.15
C ALA A 650 43.30 1.97 4.37
N VAL A 651 43.05 1.44 5.57
CA VAL A 651 43.72 1.88 6.82
C VAL A 651 45.15 1.33 6.89
N VAL A 652 45.43 0.19 6.23
CA VAL A 652 46.76 -0.41 6.09
C VAL A 652 46.90 -0.92 4.66
N PRO A 653 47.96 -0.57 3.91
CA PRO A 653 48.16 -1.11 2.56
C PRO A 653 48.42 -2.62 2.61
N TYR A 654 47.65 -3.37 1.82
CA TYR A 654 47.69 -4.82 1.75
C TYR A 654 49.10 -5.33 1.38
N ARG A 655 49.70 -6.13 2.28
CA ARG A 655 51.08 -6.66 2.16
C ARG A 655 51.10 -8.19 2.00
N ASP A 656 50.77 -8.68 0.81
CA ASP A 656 51.26 -9.99 0.38
C ASP A 656 52.58 -9.79 -0.38
N ASN A 657 53.69 -10.15 0.28
CA ASN A 657 55.04 -10.02 -0.26
C ASN A 657 55.78 -11.35 -0.05
N LEU A 658 55.32 -12.40 -0.77
CA LEU A 658 55.91 -13.73 -0.72
C LEU A 658 55.66 -14.51 -2.03
N GLY A 659 56.68 -14.56 -2.89
CA GLY A 659 56.80 -15.65 -3.88
C GLY A 659 56.26 -15.42 -5.28
N ASP A 660 56.52 -14.25 -5.88
CA ASP A 660 56.49 -14.15 -7.35
C ASP A 660 57.58 -15.09 -7.91
N ARG A 661 57.18 -16.13 -8.66
CA ARG A 661 58.08 -17.15 -9.22
C ARG A 661 57.71 -17.43 -10.68
N ASN A 662 58.57 -16.94 -11.58
CA ASN A 662 58.52 -17.23 -13.01
C ASN A 662 58.48 -18.74 -13.28
N MET A 663 57.68 -19.14 -14.28
CA MET A 663 57.81 -20.47 -14.90
C MET A 663 59.11 -20.53 -15.72
N LEU A 664 60.13 -21.26 -15.24
CA LEU A 664 61.27 -21.70 -16.05
C LEU A 664 61.73 -23.12 -15.67
N ASP A 665 62.07 -23.87 -16.72
CA ASP A 665 62.78 -25.17 -16.87
C ASP A 665 63.10 -26.02 -15.59
N PRO A 666 62.63 -27.28 -15.50
CA PRO A 666 62.85 -28.13 -14.33
C PRO A 666 64.18 -28.91 -14.36
N ARG A 667 65.25 -28.35 -13.78
CA ARG A 667 66.48 -29.09 -13.40
C ARG A 667 67.10 -28.57 -12.10
N ASP A 668 66.91 -29.32 -11.02
CA ASP A 668 67.99 -29.87 -10.17
C ASP A 668 67.42 -30.51 -8.89
N GLU A 669 68.06 -31.57 -8.41
CA GLU A 669 67.66 -32.31 -7.20
C GLU A 669 68.38 -31.81 -5.94
N GLY A 670 67.70 -31.83 -4.79
CA GLY A 670 68.26 -31.45 -3.49
C GLY A 670 67.35 -31.88 -2.32
N PRO A 671 67.75 -32.83 -1.45
CA PRO A 671 66.82 -33.51 -0.52
C PRO A 671 66.92 -33.06 0.95
N LYS A 672 66.25 -33.81 1.88
CA LYS A 672 66.32 -33.80 3.37
C LYS A 672 65.41 -32.79 4.11
N ASP A 673 64.99 -32.93 5.38
CA ASP A 673 64.97 -34.00 6.43
C ASP A 673 64.03 -33.51 7.59
N ILE A 674 63.43 -34.27 8.53
CA ILE A 674 63.11 -35.72 8.72
C ILE A 674 62.07 -35.88 9.89
N GLU A 675 61.36 -37.02 9.99
CA GLU A 675 60.59 -37.59 11.17
C GLU A 675 59.44 -36.78 11.86
N SER A 676 58.24 -37.34 12.12
CA SER A 676 57.76 -38.32 13.16
C SER A 676 57.36 -37.69 14.53
N GLY A 677 56.42 -38.21 15.34
CA GLY A 677 55.46 -39.33 15.18
C GLY A 677 54.77 -39.74 16.50
N ASN A 678 53.80 -40.69 16.46
CA ASN A 678 53.20 -41.47 17.58
C ASN A 678 52.27 -40.76 18.62
N ARG A 679 51.28 -41.42 19.28
CA ARG A 679 50.42 -42.61 18.95
C ARG A 679 49.34 -42.89 20.03
N LYS A 680 48.30 -43.68 19.68
CA LYS A 680 47.26 -44.35 20.54
C LYS A 680 46.22 -43.38 21.17
N GLY A 681 44.92 -43.65 21.29
CA GLY A 681 44.03 -44.80 20.94
C GLY A 681 42.55 -44.43 21.29
N PHE A 682 41.53 -45.31 21.29
CA PHE A 682 41.43 -46.74 20.97
C PHE A 682 39.96 -47.20 20.70
N LYS A 683 39.82 -48.40 20.12
CA LYS A 683 38.69 -49.36 19.97
C LYS A 683 37.49 -49.30 20.98
N ARG A 684 36.24 -49.75 20.68
CA ARG A 684 35.58 -50.32 19.46
C ARG A 684 34.05 -50.56 19.69
N LEU A 685 33.28 -50.71 18.58
CA LEU A 685 32.06 -51.55 18.39
C LEU A 685 30.78 -51.25 19.24
N SER A 686 29.55 -51.55 18.82
CA SER A 686 28.97 -51.78 17.47
C SER A 686 27.43 -51.96 17.52
N SER A 687 26.73 -51.42 16.49
CA SER A 687 25.60 -52.04 15.72
C SER A 687 24.36 -52.66 16.46
N THR A 688 23.15 -52.76 15.90
CA THR A 688 22.65 -52.61 14.51
C THR A 688 21.11 -52.39 14.50
N SER A 689 20.56 -51.78 13.42
CA SER A 689 19.30 -52.09 12.68
C SER A 689 18.02 -52.66 13.37
N THR A 690 16.76 -52.41 12.94
CA THR A 690 16.05 -51.48 12.00
C THR A 690 14.52 -51.76 12.09
N LEU A 691 13.69 -51.04 11.30
CA LEU A 691 12.34 -51.38 10.79
C LEU A 691 11.08 -50.90 11.55
N GLN A 692 10.02 -50.71 10.75
CA GLN A 692 8.60 -50.33 11.02
C GLN A 692 7.67 -51.44 10.45
N PRO A 693 6.33 -51.27 10.39
CA PRO A 693 5.30 -50.96 11.41
C PRO A 693 4.35 -52.21 11.57
N PRO A 694 3.06 -52.15 12.04
CA PRO A 694 1.91 -51.67 11.22
C PRO A 694 0.61 -51.15 11.95
N PHE A 695 -0.32 -50.59 11.15
CA PHE A 695 -1.81 -50.44 11.24
C PHE A 695 -2.67 -50.77 12.50
N GLY A 696 -3.76 -50.00 12.73
CA GLY A 696 -4.89 -50.42 13.60
C GLY A 696 -6.14 -49.49 13.81
N ARG A 697 -7.16 -49.60 12.92
CA ARG A 697 -8.64 -49.34 13.04
C ARG A 697 -9.30 -48.45 14.15
N GLN A 698 -10.26 -47.58 13.72
CA GLN A 698 -11.70 -47.37 14.12
C GLN A 698 -12.17 -47.47 15.62
N LYS A 699 -13.24 -46.84 16.15
CA LYS A 699 -14.55 -46.36 15.58
C LYS A 699 -15.37 -45.53 16.60
N MET A 700 -16.21 -44.56 16.15
CA MET A 700 -17.50 -44.07 16.77
C MET A 700 -17.50 -43.52 18.23
N GLN A 701 -18.38 -42.61 18.71
CA GLN A 701 -19.40 -41.67 18.19
C GLN A 701 -19.56 -40.52 19.27
N ARG A 702 -20.61 -39.69 19.51
CA ARG A 702 -22.04 -39.55 19.09
C ARG A 702 -22.57 -38.12 19.41
N ARG A 703 -23.41 -37.55 18.51
CA ARG A 703 -24.70 -36.78 18.68
C ARG A 703 -25.00 -35.95 19.97
N ASN A 704 -25.83 -34.89 19.99
CA ASN A 704 -26.59 -34.11 18.98
C ASN A 704 -27.21 -32.86 19.66
N LEU A 705 -27.58 -31.80 18.91
CA LEU A 705 -28.99 -31.40 18.67
C LEU A 705 -29.14 -30.16 17.76
N ASN A 706 -30.27 -30.08 17.05
CA ASN A 706 -30.65 -29.00 16.13
C ASN A 706 -31.83 -28.19 16.69
N ILE A 707 -31.97 -26.93 16.25
CA ILE A 707 -33.29 -26.33 15.99
C ILE A 707 -33.26 -25.74 14.58
N ARG A 708 -34.28 -26.05 13.76
CA ARG A 708 -34.54 -25.40 12.45
C ARG A 708 -35.68 -24.40 12.61
N VAL A 709 -35.67 -23.36 11.78
CA VAL A 709 -36.87 -22.55 11.46
C VAL A 709 -37.35 -22.94 10.06
N THR A 710 -38.66 -23.06 9.88
CA THR A 710 -39.29 -23.44 8.60
C THR A 710 -39.57 -22.23 7.72
N SER A 711 -39.56 -22.46 6.39
CA SER A 711 -40.03 -21.51 5.38
C SER A 711 -41.02 -22.22 4.48
N PHE A 712 -42.24 -21.68 4.34
CA PHE A 712 -43.28 -22.27 3.51
C PHE A 712 -43.14 -21.80 2.05
N ALA A 713 -42.95 -22.76 1.13
CA ALA A 713 -42.87 -22.49 -0.30
C ALA A 713 -44.28 -22.34 -0.91
N GLY A 714 -44.64 -21.11 -1.32
CA GLY A 714 -45.91 -20.86 -2.02
C GLY A 714 -45.91 -21.42 -3.45
N HIS A 715 -46.67 -22.48 -3.69
CA HIS A 715 -46.86 -23.06 -5.03
C HIS A 715 -47.79 -22.22 -5.91
N ASN A 716 -47.26 -21.17 -6.53
CA ASN A 716 -47.95 -20.43 -7.59
C ASN A 716 -47.46 -20.90 -8.97
N LYS A 717 -48.38 -21.29 -9.88
CA LYS A 717 -48.05 -21.61 -11.29
C LYS A 717 -47.31 -20.45 -11.97
N TRP A 718 -47.63 -19.20 -11.61
CA TRP A 718 -47.00 -17.99 -12.09
C TRP A 718 -45.55 -17.81 -11.62
N SER A 719 -45.14 -18.32 -10.44
CA SER A 719 -43.73 -18.23 -10.02
C SER A 719 -42.84 -19.21 -10.81
N LYS A 720 -43.32 -20.43 -11.05
CA LYS A 720 -42.64 -21.39 -11.94
C LYS A 720 -42.54 -20.88 -13.37
N ILE A 721 -43.61 -20.26 -13.90
CA ILE A 721 -43.58 -19.62 -15.23
C ILE A 721 -42.63 -18.41 -15.22
N LYS A 722 -42.65 -17.56 -14.20
CA LYS A 722 -41.71 -16.42 -14.07
C LYS A 722 -40.25 -16.88 -14.00
N GLN A 723 -39.96 -17.98 -13.31
CA GLN A 723 -38.61 -18.56 -13.27
C GLN A 723 -38.21 -19.12 -14.64
N LYS A 724 -39.01 -20.01 -15.24
CA LYS A 724 -38.64 -20.65 -16.52
C LYS A 724 -38.62 -19.65 -17.69
N LYS A 725 -39.61 -18.75 -17.78
CA LYS A 725 -39.63 -17.68 -18.79
C LYS A 725 -38.56 -16.62 -18.51
N GLY A 726 -38.40 -16.20 -17.25
CA GLY A 726 -37.40 -15.19 -16.88
C GLY A 726 -35.97 -15.62 -17.18
N ALA A 727 -35.62 -16.89 -16.95
CA ALA A 727 -34.33 -17.45 -17.36
C ALA A 727 -34.16 -17.46 -18.89
N ASN A 728 -35.20 -17.84 -19.63
CA ASN A 728 -35.18 -17.91 -21.09
C ASN A 728 -35.14 -16.51 -21.75
N ASP A 729 -35.89 -15.56 -21.20
CA ASP A 729 -35.89 -14.15 -21.61
C ASP A 729 -34.52 -13.50 -21.29
N ALA A 730 -33.91 -13.82 -20.14
CA ALA A 730 -32.57 -13.35 -19.78
C ALA A 730 -31.48 -13.94 -20.69
N SER A 731 -31.53 -15.23 -20.99
CA SER A 731 -30.63 -15.89 -21.96
C SER A 731 -30.72 -15.23 -23.35
N LYS A 732 -31.94 -15.05 -23.90
CA LYS A 732 -32.11 -14.34 -25.18
C LYS A 732 -31.63 -12.89 -25.12
N SER A 733 -31.83 -12.19 -23.99
CA SER A 733 -31.33 -10.83 -23.81
C SER A 733 -29.79 -10.80 -23.77
N ALA A 734 -29.13 -11.81 -23.19
CA ALA A 734 -27.67 -11.91 -23.19
C ALA A 734 -27.12 -12.17 -24.60
N THR A 735 -27.71 -13.10 -25.37
CA THR A 735 -27.35 -13.35 -26.78
C THR A 735 -27.47 -12.09 -27.63
N ILE A 736 -28.59 -11.35 -27.51
CA ILE A 736 -28.76 -10.07 -28.21
C ILE A 736 -27.71 -9.05 -27.74
N SER A 737 -27.40 -8.98 -26.45
CA SER A 737 -26.44 -8.02 -25.90
C SER A 737 -24.98 -8.33 -26.28
N ARG A 738 -24.64 -9.61 -26.51
CA ARG A 738 -23.36 -10.03 -27.11
C ARG A 738 -23.30 -9.62 -28.59
N ALA A 739 -24.33 -9.99 -29.36
CA ALA A 739 -24.46 -9.66 -30.78
C ALA A 739 -24.30 -8.16 -31.08
N GLN A 740 -24.87 -7.28 -30.25
CA GLN A 740 -24.71 -5.83 -30.41
C GLN A 740 -23.25 -5.37 -30.22
N ARG A 741 -22.49 -6.03 -29.35
CA ARG A 741 -21.09 -5.69 -29.05
C ARG A 741 -20.14 -6.28 -30.11
N ASP A 742 -20.40 -7.49 -30.60
CA ASP A 742 -19.64 -8.08 -31.70
C ASP A 742 -19.73 -7.23 -32.97
N ILE A 743 -20.93 -6.71 -33.30
CA ILE A 743 -21.10 -5.73 -34.39
C ILE A 743 -20.25 -4.48 -34.14
N LEU A 744 -20.30 -3.88 -32.95
CA LEU A 744 -19.54 -2.67 -32.63
C LEU A 744 -18.02 -2.89 -32.69
N VAL A 745 -17.53 -4.06 -32.30
CA VAL A 745 -16.12 -4.45 -32.42
C VAL A 745 -15.74 -4.68 -33.89
N ALA A 746 -16.52 -5.44 -34.65
CA ALA A 746 -16.25 -5.70 -36.08
C ALA A 746 -16.23 -4.41 -36.92
N VAL A 747 -17.17 -3.48 -36.68
CA VAL A 747 -17.18 -2.15 -37.31
C VAL A 747 -15.92 -1.35 -36.97
N ARG A 748 -15.43 -1.42 -35.72
CA ARG A 748 -14.23 -0.73 -35.27
C ARG A 748 -12.95 -1.32 -35.86
N THR A 749 -12.84 -2.65 -35.93
CA THR A 749 -11.66 -3.36 -36.45
C THR A 749 -11.52 -3.19 -37.97
N GLY A 750 -12.60 -3.39 -38.73
CA GLY A 750 -12.60 -3.22 -40.19
C GLY A 750 -12.86 -1.79 -40.67
N GLY A 751 -12.85 -0.79 -39.78
CA GLY A 751 -12.94 0.63 -40.09
C GLY A 751 -14.25 1.15 -40.72
N SER A 752 -15.18 0.27 -41.06
CA SER A 752 -16.41 0.59 -41.80
C SER A 752 -17.64 -0.13 -41.23
N ALA A 753 -18.78 0.55 -41.26
CA ALA A 753 -20.10 -0.02 -40.92
C ALA A 753 -20.80 -0.71 -42.11
N ASP A 754 -20.11 -0.80 -43.24
CA ASP A 754 -20.59 -1.36 -44.50
C ASP A 754 -20.02 -2.79 -44.70
N PRO A 755 -20.85 -3.85 -44.70
CA PRO A 755 -20.37 -5.22 -44.79
C PRO A 755 -19.62 -5.56 -46.07
N GLU A 756 -19.93 -4.90 -47.20
CA GLU A 756 -19.20 -5.10 -48.47
C GLU A 756 -17.76 -4.58 -48.41
N LYS A 757 -17.47 -3.68 -47.47
CA LYS A 757 -16.15 -3.07 -47.25
C LYS A 757 -15.45 -3.60 -45.99
N ASN A 758 -16.12 -4.47 -45.22
CA ASN A 758 -15.65 -4.97 -43.94
C ASN A 758 -15.96 -6.47 -43.82
N LEU A 759 -15.02 -7.30 -44.27
CA LEU A 759 -15.12 -8.77 -44.25
C LEU A 759 -15.41 -9.32 -42.84
N THR A 760 -14.76 -8.78 -41.80
CA THR A 760 -14.99 -9.16 -40.41
C THR A 760 -16.45 -8.91 -39.98
N LEU A 761 -17.03 -7.80 -40.43
CA LEU A 761 -18.45 -7.49 -40.19
C LEU A 761 -19.37 -8.42 -41.00
N ALA A 762 -19.02 -8.76 -42.24
CA ALA A 762 -19.81 -9.68 -43.06
C ALA A 762 -19.91 -11.09 -42.42
N VAL A 763 -18.79 -11.64 -41.95
CA VAL A 763 -18.74 -12.91 -41.20
C VAL A 763 -19.53 -12.82 -39.90
N THR A 764 -19.34 -11.73 -39.13
CA THR A 764 -20.12 -11.49 -37.90
C THR A 764 -21.63 -11.48 -38.18
N LEU A 765 -22.07 -10.79 -39.25
CA LEU A 765 -23.49 -10.70 -39.63
C LEU A 765 -24.05 -11.99 -40.25
N ARG A 766 -23.21 -12.95 -40.62
CA ARG A 766 -23.62 -14.32 -40.99
C ARG A 766 -23.88 -15.14 -39.73
N ARG A 767 -22.90 -15.24 -38.83
CA ARG A 767 -23.00 -15.91 -37.53
C ARG A 767 -24.18 -15.44 -36.68
N LEU A 768 -24.49 -14.14 -36.70
CA LEU A 768 -25.63 -13.60 -35.94
C LEU A 768 -27.02 -13.98 -36.53
N LYS A 769 -27.10 -14.41 -37.79
CA LYS A 769 -28.33 -14.99 -38.37
C LYS A 769 -28.51 -16.45 -37.97
N GLU A 770 -27.43 -17.23 -37.95
CA GLU A 770 -27.44 -18.61 -37.42
C GLU A 770 -27.84 -18.65 -35.93
N LEU A 771 -27.44 -17.64 -35.16
CA LEU A 771 -27.84 -17.46 -33.75
C LEU A 771 -29.25 -16.84 -33.56
N ASP A 772 -30.09 -16.82 -34.60
CA ASP A 772 -31.50 -16.42 -34.55
C ASP A 772 -31.73 -14.98 -34.02
N VAL A 773 -30.74 -14.08 -34.18
CA VAL A 773 -30.79 -12.72 -33.64
C VAL A 773 -31.73 -11.83 -34.49
N PRO A 774 -32.75 -11.19 -33.90
CA PRO A 774 -33.71 -10.41 -34.67
C PRO A 774 -33.08 -9.27 -35.49
N LYS A 775 -33.43 -9.22 -36.78
CA LYS A 775 -32.91 -8.26 -37.78
C LYS A 775 -32.95 -6.80 -37.31
N ASP A 776 -34.05 -6.39 -36.67
CA ASP A 776 -34.23 -5.04 -36.11
C ASP A 776 -33.13 -4.64 -35.12
N ASN A 777 -32.63 -5.58 -34.30
CA ASN A 777 -31.54 -5.32 -33.35
C ASN A 777 -30.20 -5.13 -34.07
N ILE A 778 -29.98 -5.90 -35.15
CA ILE A 778 -28.79 -5.81 -36.00
C ILE A 778 -28.77 -4.45 -36.70
N GLU A 779 -29.85 -4.09 -37.39
CA GLU A 779 -29.97 -2.81 -38.12
C GLU A 779 -29.88 -1.60 -37.20
N ARG A 780 -30.55 -1.64 -36.04
CA ARG A 780 -30.46 -0.59 -35.02
C ARG A 780 -29.03 -0.41 -34.49
N THR A 781 -28.23 -1.49 -34.45
CA THR A 781 -26.83 -1.44 -33.98
C THR A 781 -25.90 -0.92 -35.07
N LEU A 782 -26.05 -1.34 -36.32
CA LEU A 782 -25.33 -0.77 -37.46
C LEU A 782 -25.61 0.74 -37.61
N ALA A 783 -26.87 1.15 -37.48
CA ALA A 783 -27.28 2.55 -37.50
C ALA A 783 -26.83 3.36 -36.25
N ARG A 784 -26.46 2.68 -35.16
CA ARG A 784 -25.81 3.29 -33.98
C ARG A 784 -24.31 3.47 -34.23
N ALA A 785 -23.66 2.44 -34.78
CA ALA A 785 -22.22 2.42 -35.06
C ALA A 785 -21.81 3.48 -36.09
N SER A 786 -22.54 3.59 -37.21
CA SER A 786 -22.22 4.55 -38.29
C SER A 786 -22.34 6.03 -37.89
N ARG A 787 -23.02 6.34 -36.77
CA ARG A 787 -23.22 7.71 -36.30
C ARG A 787 -22.05 8.28 -35.50
N GLY A 788 -21.02 7.49 -35.16
CA GLY A 788 -19.77 7.93 -34.55
C GLY A 788 -19.84 8.62 -33.18
N LYS A 789 -21.03 8.79 -32.59
CA LYS A 789 -21.25 9.54 -31.34
C LYS A 789 -20.99 8.72 -30.08
N ASP A 790 -21.24 7.42 -30.12
CA ASP A 790 -20.79 6.52 -29.05
C ASP A 790 -19.33 6.14 -29.30
N LYS A 791 -18.44 6.60 -28.42
CA LYS A 791 -17.17 5.91 -28.22
C LYS A 791 -17.47 4.58 -27.54
N GLY A 792 -17.72 3.55 -28.34
CA GLY A 792 -17.92 2.18 -27.86
C GLY A 792 -16.79 1.82 -26.88
N GLY A 793 -17.17 1.18 -25.77
CA GLY A 793 -16.53 1.29 -24.45
C GLY A 793 -15.01 1.13 -24.37
N GLU A 794 -14.46 1.49 -23.21
CA GLU A 794 -13.08 1.17 -22.90
C GLU A 794 -12.94 -0.36 -22.81
N ALA A 795 -12.04 -0.92 -23.61
CA ALA A 795 -11.72 -2.34 -23.60
C ALA A 795 -10.76 -2.60 -22.45
N ILE A 796 -11.18 -3.41 -21.47
CA ILE A 796 -10.45 -3.64 -20.22
C ILE A 796 -10.40 -5.13 -19.95
N THR A 797 -9.20 -5.64 -19.74
CA THR A 797 -8.95 -7.02 -19.32
C THR A 797 -8.86 -7.11 -17.81
N TYR A 798 -9.57 -8.06 -17.20
CA TYR A 798 -9.41 -8.43 -15.79
C TYR A 798 -8.79 -9.82 -15.66
N GLU A 799 -7.87 -9.95 -14.72
CA GLU A 799 -7.18 -11.19 -14.38
C GLU A 799 -7.75 -11.77 -13.08
N ALA A 800 -8.06 -13.06 -13.06
CA ALA A 800 -8.63 -13.75 -11.92
C ALA A 800 -8.06 -15.17 -11.75
N LEU A 801 -8.04 -15.63 -10.50
CA LEU A 801 -7.75 -17.02 -10.13
C LEU A 801 -9.04 -17.66 -9.63
N ALA A 802 -9.50 -18.68 -10.35
CA ALA A 802 -10.69 -19.46 -10.04
C ALA A 802 -10.31 -20.73 -9.26
N PHE A 803 -11.09 -21.04 -8.22
CA PHE A 803 -10.95 -22.21 -7.33
C PHE A 803 -9.56 -22.43 -6.70
N GLY A 804 -8.63 -21.48 -6.85
CA GLY A 804 -7.27 -21.52 -6.31
C GLY A 804 -6.19 -22.02 -7.27
N SER A 805 -6.56 -22.53 -8.46
CA SER A 805 -5.63 -23.14 -9.42
C SER A 805 -5.82 -22.69 -10.88
N VAL A 806 -7.06 -22.46 -11.32
CA VAL A 806 -7.36 -22.14 -12.72
C VAL A 806 -7.18 -20.63 -12.96
N GLY A 807 -6.31 -20.25 -13.89
CA GLY A 807 -6.20 -18.87 -14.34
C GLY A 807 -7.39 -18.52 -15.23
N VAL A 808 -7.93 -17.30 -15.10
CA VAL A 808 -9.06 -16.80 -15.89
C VAL A 808 -8.76 -15.36 -16.35
N ILE A 809 -8.84 -15.13 -17.65
CA ILE A 809 -8.77 -13.80 -18.27
C ILE A 809 -10.16 -13.40 -18.76
N ILE A 810 -10.56 -12.18 -18.45
CA ILE A 810 -11.91 -11.66 -18.72
C ILE A 810 -11.76 -10.35 -19.50
N GLU A 811 -12.01 -10.34 -20.81
CA GLU A 811 -12.09 -9.08 -21.57
C GLU A 811 -13.51 -8.50 -21.43
N CYS A 812 -13.59 -7.23 -21.03
CA CYS A 812 -14.81 -6.44 -20.95
C CYS A 812 -14.75 -5.23 -21.89
N LEU A 813 -15.91 -4.76 -22.34
CA LEU A 813 -16.07 -3.55 -23.16
C LEU A 813 -17.11 -2.63 -22.50
N SER A 814 -16.66 -1.61 -21.77
CA SER A 814 -17.50 -0.89 -20.80
C SER A 814 -17.53 0.62 -21.00
N ASP A 815 -18.72 1.22 -20.82
CA ASP A 815 -18.90 2.68 -20.71
C ASP A 815 -18.67 3.20 -19.27
N ASN A 816 -18.64 2.31 -18.28
CA ASN A 816 -18.42 2.64 -16.87
C ASN A 816 -17.56 1.56 -16.18
N THR A 817 -16.24 1.74 -16.31
CA THR A 817 -15.21 0.86 -15.75
C THR A 817 -15.41 0.53 -14.27
N THR A 818 -15.95 1.48 -13.49
CA THR A 818 -16.17 1.31 -12.04
C THR A 818 -17.39 0.43 -11.73
N ARG A 819 -18.45 0.44 -12.56
CA ARG A 819 -19.53 -0.56 -12.50
C ARG A 819 -18.94 -1.95 -12.76
N THR A 820 -18.22 -2.10 -13.86
CA THR A 820 -17.72 -3.41 -14.33
C THR A 820 -16.80 -4.07 -13.32
N VAL A 821 -15.86 -3.33 -12.72
CA VAL A 821 -14.98 -3.84 -11.64
C VAL A 821 -15.78 -4.36 -10.44
N GLN A 822 -16.92 -3.75 -10.10
CA GLN A 822 -17.77 -4.20 -9.00
C GLN A 822 -18.53 -5.48 -9.39
N VAL A 823 -19.21 -5.47 -10.54
CA VAL A 823 -19.99 -6.63 -11.03
C VAL A 823 -19.12 -7.86 -11.24
N VAL A 824 -17.97 -7.73 -11.92
CA VAL A 824 -17.01 -8.83 -12.14
C VAL A 824 -16.48 -9.37 -10.81
N ARG A 825 -16.17 -8.50 -9.84
CA ARG A 825 -15.72 -8.92 -8.50
C ARG A 825 -16.82 -9.63 -7.70
N GLU A 826 -18.06 -9.20 -7.83
CA GLU A 826 -19.22 -9.86 -7.19
C GLU A 826 -19.48 -11.25 -7.79
N ILE A 827 -19.42 -11.39 -9.12
CA ILE A 827 -19.53 -12.70 -9.81
C ILE A 827 -18.39 -13.65 -9.40
N LEU A 828 -17.14 -13.16 -9.36
CA LEU A 828 -16.00 -13.95 -8.91
C LEU A 828 -16.16 -14.41 -7.46
N HIS A 829 -16.52 -13.51 -6.54
CA HIS A 829 -16.73 -13.87 -5.13
C HIS A 829 -17.91 -14.82 -4.90
N ALA A 830 -18.97 -14.74 -5.70
CA ALA A 830 -20.08 -15.69 -5.64
C ALA A 830 -19.67 -17.13 -6.03
N ASN A 831 -18.66 -17.26 -6.90
CA ASN A 831 -18.16 -18.53 -7.43
C ASN A 831 -16.75 -18.86 -6.87
N SER A 832 -16.51 -18.62 -5.58
CA SER A 832 -15.26 -18.98 -4.86
C SER A 832 -13.95 -18.49 -5.49
N SER A 833 -14.01 -17.44 -6.31
CA SER A 833 -12.93 -16.96 -7.17
C SER A 833 -12.53 -15.52 -6.79
N ARG A 834 -11.36 -15.06 -7.26
CA ARG A 834 -10.84 -13.72 -6.92
C ARG A 834 -10.03 -13.10 -8.05
N ILE A 835 -10.06 -11.77 -8.12
CA ILE A 835 -9.11 -10.99 -8.94
C ILE A 835 -7.69 -11.25 -8.41
N ALA A 836 -6.79 -11.65 -9.29
CA ALA A 836 -5.39 -11.97 -9.02
C ALA A 836 -4.60 -11.90 -10.34
N PRO A 837 -3.32 -11.49 -10.35
CA PRO A 837 -2.52 -11.53 -11.56
C PRO A 837 -2.34 -12.98 -12.00
N VAL A 838 -2.73 -13.29 -13.24
CA VAL A 838 -2.61 -14.60 -13.88
C VAL A 838 -2.17 -14.51 -15.35
N GLY A 839 -1.95 -13.30 -15.89
CA GLY A 839 -1.50 -13.10 -17.28
C GLY A 839 -0.15 -13.75 -17.60
N PHE A 840 0.63 -14.14 -16.58
CA PHE A 840 1.85 -14.97 -16.75
C PHE A 840 1.56 -16.45 -17.07
N MET A 841 0.30 -16.89 -17.00
CA MET A 841 -0.13 -18.26 -17.33
C MET A 841 -0.61 -18.41 -18.79
N PHE A 842 -0.67 -17.29 -19.54
CA PHE A 842 -1.23 -17.25 -20.90
C PHE A 842 -0.26 -16.58 -21.88
N GLN A 843 -0.29 -17.02 -23.14
CA GLN A 843 0.30 -16.33 -24.28
C GLN A 843 -0.82 -15.75 -25.15
N ARG A 844 -0.71 -14.46 -25.51
CA ARG A 844 -1.62 -13.88 -26.51
C ARG A 844 -1.15 -14.32 -27.90
N ARG A 845 -2.03 -14.97 -28.67
CA ARG A 845 -1.79 -15.42 -30.05
C ARG A 845 -2.87 -14.88 -30.97
N GLY A 846 -2.61 -14.86 -32.28
CA GLY A 846 -3.63 -14.67 -33.31
C GLY A 846 -4.06 -16.02 -33.89
N ILE A 847 -5.36 -16.21 -34.11
CA ILE A 847 -5.92 -17.42 -34.72
C ILE A 847 -6.74 -17.02 -35.96
N VAL A 848 -6.49 -17.72 -37.07
CA VAL A 848 -7.21 -17.56 -38.35
C VAL A 848 -7.78 -18.92 -38.75
N ARG A 849 -9.10 -19.02 -38.87
CA ARG A 849 -9.80 -20.24 -39.31
C ARG A 849 -10.40 -20.04 -40.69
N VAL A 850 -10.13 -20.97 -41.60
CA VAL A 850 -10.67 -20.95 -42.98
C VAL A 850 -11.25 -22.31 -43.37
N ALA A 851 -12.29 -22.29 -44.20
CA ALA A 851 -12.83 -23.47 -44.84
C ALA A 851 -12.26 -23.64 -46.26
N VAL A 852 -12.00 -24.88 -46.66
CA VAL A 852 -11.51 -25.29 -47.98
C VAL A 852 -12.39 -26.43 -48.51
N ASP A 853 -12.68 -26.44 -49.81
CA ASP A 853 -13.46 -27.51 -50.46
C ASP A 853 -12.69 -28.84 -50.50
N ARG A 854 -13.36 -29.95 -50.20
CA ARG A 854 -12.77 -31.29 -50.15
C ARG A 854 -12.95 -32.02 -51.48
N GLY A 855 -11.87 -32.50 -52.08
CA GLY A 855 -11.92 -33.21 -53.37
C GLY A 855 -10.56 -33.76 -53.82
N PRO A 856 -10.48 -34.46 -54.97
CA PRO A 856 -9.24 -35.13 -55.40
C PRO A 856 -8.08 -34.18 -55.76
N ALA A 857 -8.33 -32.87 -55.84
CA ALA A 857 -7.32 -31.82 -56.00
C ALA A 857 -7.14 -30.94 -54.75
N SER A 858 -7.89 -31.16 -53.66
CA SER A 858 -7.86 -30.27 -52.50
C SER A 858 -6.58 -30.40 -51.67
N GLN A 859 -5.92 -31.55 -51.69
CA GLN A 859 -4.73 -31.77 -50.85
C GLN A 859 -3.52 -30.93 -51.29
N ASP A 860 -3.29 -30.80 -52.60
CA ASP A 860 -2.33 -29.87 -53.21
C ASP A 860 -2.70 -28.39 -52.97
N ALA A 861 -4.00 -28.08 -52.90
CA ALA A 861 -4.48 -26.73 -52.58
C ALA A 861 -4.31 -26.38 -51.09
N VAL A 862 -4.51 -27.34 -50.18
CA VAL A 862 -4.26 -27.22 -48.74
C VAL A 862 -2.76 -27.05 -48.47
N GLU A 863 -1.91 -27.87 -49.07
CA GLU A 863 -0.45 -27.78 -48.92
C GLU A 863 0.08 -26.40 -49.35
N LYS A 864 -0.38 -25.88 -50.50
CA LYS A 864 -0.07 -24.52 -51.00
C LYS A 864 -0.72 -23.37 -50.22
N LEU A 865 -1.70 -23.66 -49.35
CA LEU A 865 -2.29 -22.68 -48.45
C LEU A 865 -1.54 -22.65 -47.11
N VAL A 866 -1.08 -23.80 -46.63
CA VAL A 866 -0.21 -23.94 -45.46
C VAL A 866 1.16 -23.32 -45.71
N GLU A 867 1.80 -23.59 -46.87
CA GLU A 867 3.06 -22.98 -47.27
C GLU A 867 2.97 -21.43 -47.28
N LEU A 868 1.94 -20.89 -47.93
CA LEU A 868 1.64 -19.46 -47.96
C LEU A 868 1.36 -18.87 -46.57
N ALA A 869 0.70 -19.61 -45.69
CA ALA A 869 0.41 -19.17 -44.32
C ALA A 869 1.68 -19.08 -43.48
N LEU A 870 2.60 -20.04 -43.62
CA LEU A 870 3.89 -20.05 -42.93
C LEU A 870 4.78 -18.87 -43.37
N ASP A 871 4.89 -18.61 -44.68
CA ASP A 871 5.61 -17.46 -45.23
C ASP A 871 5.10 -16.11 -44.68
N GLU A 872 3.78 -15.98 -44.47
CA GLU A 872 3.15 -14.76 -43.96
C GLU A 872 3.01 -14.70 -42.43
N GLY A 873 3.63 -15.65 -41.72
CA GLY A 873 3.85 -15.58 -40.26
C GLY A 873 2.95 -16.46 -39.41
N ALA A 874 2.35 -17.52 -39.97
CA ALA A 874 1.85 -18.63 -39.15
C ALA A 874 3.01 -19.36 -38.46
N LEU A 875 2.76 -19.80 -37.23
CA LEU A 875 3.68 -20.56 -36.37
C LEU A 875 3.30 -22.04 -36.32
N ASP A 876 2.01 -22.35 -36.49
CA ASP A 876 1.44 -23.69 -36.39
C ASP A 876 0.10 -23.77 -37.15
N PHE A 877 -0.35 -24.97 -37.51
CA PHE A 877 -1.65 -25.19 -38.14
C PHE A 877 -2.30 -26.52 -37.72
N GLU A 878 -3.62 -26.49 -37.54
CA GLU A 878 -4.43 -27.68 -37.27
C GLU A 878 -5.45 -27.90 -38.41
N GLU A 879 -5.61 -29.16 -38.83
CA GLU A 879 -6.67 -29.58 -39.76
C GLU A 879 -7.79 -30.29 -39.00
N SER A 880 -9.03 -29.85 -39.20
CA SER A 880 -10.23 -30.49 -38.66
C SER A 880 -11.27 -30.73 -39.77
N GLY A 881 -12.02 -31.82 -39.66
CA GLY A 881 -13.19 -32.04 -40.51
C GLY A 881 -14.27 -31.01 -40.18
N GLY A 882 -14.79 -30.31 -41.19
CA GLY A 882 -15.89 -29.36 -41.01
C GLY A 882 -17.22 -30.05 -40.69
N GLU A 883 -18.23 -29.26 -40.31
CA GLU A 883 -19.58 -29.77 -39.99
C GLU A 883 -20.24 -30.48 -41.20
N ASP A 884 -19.89 -30.06 -42.43
CA ASP A 884 -20.19 -30.78 -43.68
C ASP A 884 -18.97 -31.63 -44.13
N ASP A 885 -19.21 -32.91 -44.45
CA ASP A 885 -18.22 -33.88 -44.98
C ASP A 885 -17.59 -33.45 -46.33
N SER A 886 -18.07 -32.34 -46.92
CA SER A 886 -17.59 -31.71 -48.16
C SER A 886 -16.50 -30.63 -47.95
N THR A 887 -16.14 -30.33 -46.70
CA THR A 887 -15.20 -29.24 -46.36
C THR A 887 -14.13 -29.66 -45.36
N ILE A 888 -12.95 -29.07 -45.49
CA ILE A 888 -11.83 -29.14 -44.53
C ILE A 888 -11.74 -27.78 -43.85
N GLU A 889 -11.61 -27.75 -42.52
CA GLU A 889 -11.27 -26.54 -41.77
C GLU A 889 -9.78 -26.52 -41.42
N LEU A 890 -9.13 -25.38 -41.65
CA LEU A 890 -7.74 -25.14 -41.29
C LEU A 890 -7.67 -24.00 -40.26
N THR A 891 -7.01 -24.26 -39.14
CA THR A 891 -6.83 -23.33 -38.03
C THR A 891 -5.35 -22.93 -37.95
N PHE A 892 -5.00 -21.75 -38.44
CA PHE A 892 -3.65 -21.20 -38.38
C PHE A 892 -3.43 -20.40 -37.10
N THR A 893 -2.35 -20.71 -36.37
CA THR A 893 -1.91 -19.96 -35.19
C THR A 893 -0.73 -19.08 -35.55
N CYS A 894 -0.72 -17.82 -35.10
CA CYS A 894 0.31 -16.83 -35.43
C CYS A 894 0.62 -15.87 -34.27
N ASP A 895 1.68 -15.08 -34.41
CA ASP A 895 1.96 -13.97 -33.48
C ASP A 895 0.91 -12.84 -33.62
N PRO A 896 0.53 -12.12 -32.55
CA PRO A 896 -0.48 -11.06 -32.59
C PRO A 896 -0.25 -9.93 -33.61
N VAL A 897 1.01 -9.76 -34.06
CA VAL A 897 1.39 -8.76 -35.07
C VAL A 897 1.21 -9.28 -36.51
N ALA A 898 1.28 -10.60 -36.72
CA ALA A 898 1.12 -11.24 -38.02
C ALA A 898 -0.35 -11.39 -38.44
N LEU A 899 -1.28 -11.52 -37.48
CA LEU A 899 -2.71 -11.80 -37.69
C LEU A 899 -3.33 -11.04 -38.88
N SER A 900 -3.21 -9.70 -38.93
CA SER A 900 -3.85 -8.90 -39.99
C SER A 900 -3.25 -9.12 -41.38
N ARG A 901 -2.02 -9.66 -41.47
CA ARG A 901 -1.35 -9.98 -42.72
C ARG A 901 -1.70 -11.39 -43.17
N LEU A 902 -1.61 -12.35 -42.25
CA LEU A 902 -2.00 -13.74 -42.47
C LEU A 902 -3.45 -13.85 -42.96
N THR A 903 -4.41 -13.21 -42.28
CA THR A 903 -5.81 -13.15 -42.72
C THR A 903 -5.94 -12.56 -44.12
N GLY A 904 -5.16 -11.53 -44.46
CA GLY A 904 -5.15 -10.93 -45.79
C GLY A 904 -4.65 -11.89 -46.89
N ALA A 905 -3.63 -12.70 -46.58
CA ALA A 905 -3.05 -13.67 -47.52
C ALA A 905 -3.96 -14.89 -47.77
N VAL A 906 -4.48 -15.52 -46.71
CA VAL A 906 -5.29 -16.75 -46.85
C VAL A 906 -6.68 -16.50 -47.45
N THR A 907 -7.18 -15.25 -47.37
CA THR A 907 -8.51 -14.86 -47.92
C THR A 907 -8.48 -14.31 -49.35
N LEU A 908 -7.33 -14.37 -50.04
CA LEU A 908 -7.27 -13.98 -51.44
C LEU A 908 -8.19 -14.86 -52.32
N PRO A 909 -8.80 -14.32 -53.40
CA PRO A 909 -9.73 -15.06 -54.24
C PRO A 909 -9.13 -16.37 -54.77
N GLY A 910 -9.82 -17.49 -54.51
CA GLY A 910 -9.37 -18.83 -54.91
C GLY A 910 -8.34 -19.49 -53.98
N ARG A 911 -8.12 -18.96 -52.76
CA ARG A 911 -7.27 -19.59 -51.73
C ARG A 911 -8.05 -20.33 -50.64
N CYS A 912 -9.07 -19.71 -50.05
CA CYS A 912 -10.06 -20.38 -49.20
C CYS A 912 -11.47 -20.27 -49.82
N ARG A 913 -12.37 -21.18 -49.42
CA ARG A 913 -13.82 -21.05 -49.68
C ARG A 913 -14.44 -19.98 -48.79
N GLU A 914 -14.06 -19.95 -47.52
CA GLU A 914 -14.62 -19.01 -46.53
C GLU A 914 -13.64 -18.72 -45.38
N LEU A 915 -13.67 -17.49 -44.85
CA LEU A 915 -13.05 -17.13 -43.56
C LEU A 915 -14.05 -17.37 -42.43
N LEU A 916 -13.74 -18.29 -41.53
CA LEU A 916 -14.58 -18.64 -40.37
C LEU A 916 -14.26 -17.76 -39.15
N ALA A 917 -12.97 -17.49 -38.89
CA ALA A 917 -12.52 -16.63 -37.79
C ALA A 917 -11.17 -15.94 -38.10
N SER A 918 -10.93 -14.79 -37.48
CA SER A 918 -9.66 -14.05 -37.53
C SER A 918 -9.57 -13.14 -36.30
N GLU A 919 -8.96 -13.61 -35.22
CA GLU A 919 -9.06 -12.96 -33.92
C GLU A 919 -7.84 -13.18 -33.00
N LEU A 920 -7.74 -12.35 -31.95
CA LEU A 920 -6.73 -12.50 -30.89
C LEU A 920 -7.33 -13.31 -29.73
N VAL A 921 -6.54 -14.28 -29.26
CA VAL A 921 -6.94 -15.27 -28.24
C VAL A 921 -5.85 -15.34 -27.16
N TYR A 922 -6.25 -15.60 -25.92
CA TYR A 922 -5.31 -15.94 -24.84
C TYR A 922 -5.26 -17.47 -24.73
N SER A 923 -4.21 -18.07 -25.28
CA SER A 923 -3.93 -19.51 -25.17
C SER A 923 -3.14 -19.78 -23.89
N PRO A 924 -3.41 -20.84 -23.11
CA PRO A 924 -2.62 -21.18 -21.93
C PRO A 924 -1.19 -21.58 -22.31
N LEU A 925 -0.22 -21.25 -21.44
CA LEU A 925 1.17 -21.72 -21.58
C LEU A 925 1.34 -23.18 -21.11
N GLU A 926 0.51 -23.61 -20.17
CA GLU A 926 0.41 -24.97 -19.64
C GLU A 926 -1.08 -25.22 -19.36
N ARG A 927 -1.67 -26.26 -19.97
CA ARG A 927 -3.08 -26.62 -19.77
C ARG A 927 -3.25 -27.27 -18.40
N ILE A 928 -4.25 -26.80 -17.65
CA ILE A 928 -4.62 -27.29 -16.33
C ILE A 928 -5.99 -27.96 -16.44
N ASP A 929 -6.01 -29.28 -16.53
CA ASP A 929 -7.25 -30.06 -16.47
C ASP A 929 -7.84 -30.06 -15.04
N PRO A 930 -9.02 -29.47 -14.81
CA PRO A 930 -9.64 -29.42 -13.49
C PRO A 930 -10.28 -30.75 -13.09
N SER A 931 -10.38 -31.03 -11.79
CA SER A 931 -11.21 -32.13 -11.29
C SER A 931 -12.70 -31.87 -11.58
N GLU A 932 -13.53 -32.91 -11.68
CA GLU A 932 -14.96 -32.81 -12.05
C GLU A 932 -15.74 -31.76 -11.22
N GLU A 933 -15.48 -31.65 -9.93
CA GLU A 933 -16.11 -30.66 -9.03
C GLU A 933 -15.66 -29.21 -9.35
N ILE A 934 -14.38 -29.02 -9.72
CA ILE A 934 -13.86 -27.72 -10.17
C ILE A 934 -14.35 -27.41 -11.59
N ALA A 935 -14.44 -28.40 -12.48
CA ALA A 935 -14.94 -28.24 -13.84
C ALA A 935 -16.40 -27.71 -13.84
N SER A 936 -17.30 -28.35 -13.09
CA SER A 936 -18.69 -27.89 -12.98
C SER A 936 -18.82 -26.53 -12.27
N GLY A 937 -17.89 -26.20 -11.35
CA GLY A 937 -17.78 -24.86 -10.77
C GLY A 937 -17.28 -23.81 -11.76
N LEU A 938 -16.36 -24.19 -12.65
CA LEU A 938 -15.78 -23.33 -13.69
C LEU A 938 -16.80 -23.03 -14.79
N GLU A 939 -17.58 -24.02 -15.24
CA GLU A 939 -18.72 -23.82 -16.14
C GLU A 939 -19.72 -22.79 -15.58
N GLN A 940 -20.06 -22.90 -14.29
CA GLN A 940 -20.95 -21.95 -13.61
C GLN A 940 -20.35 -20.54 -13.50
N LEU A 941 -19.05 -20.43 -13.24
CA LEU A 941 -18.33 -19.16 -13.26
C LEU A 941 -18.31 -18.53 -14.66
N ILE A 942 -17.97 -19.30 -15.70
CA ILE A 942 -17.94 -18.84 -17.09
C ILE A 942 -19.34 -18.36 -17.48
N MET A 943 -20.39 -19.17 -17.29
CA MET A 943 -21.77 -18.77 -17.57
C MET A 943 -22.19 -17.49 -16.82
N ALA A 944 -21.79 -17.33 -15.56
CA ALA A 944 -22.11 -16.13 -14.78
C ALA A 944 -21.34 -14.88 -15.26
N LEU A 945 -20.08 -15.03 -15.67
CA LEU A 945 -19.26 -13.95 -16.26
C LEU A 945 -19.76 -13.57 -17.65
N GLU A 946 -20.12 -14.56 -18.47
CA GLU A 946 -20.62 -14.40 -19.84
C GLU A 946 -22.03 -13.82 -19.94
N ALA A 947 -22.84 -13.97 -18.88
CA ALA A 947 -24.17 -13.37 -18.76
C ALA A 947 -24.14 -11.86 -18.39
N ASN A 948 -22.98 -11.31 -18.04
CA ASN A 948 -22.79 -9.89 -17.75
C ASN A 948 -22.79 -9.04 -19.03
N GLU A 949 -23.50 -7.90 -19.03
CA GLU A 949 -23.58 -6.99 -20.18
C GLU A 949 -22.21 -6.45 -20.63
N ASP A 950 -21.28 -6.26 -19.68
CA ASP A 950 -19.95 -5.71 -19.93
C ASP A 950 -18.94 -6.75 -20.45
N THR A 951 -19.13 -8.06 -20.21
CA THR A 951 -18.12 -9.10 -20.53
C THR A 951 -18.18 -9.47 -21.99
N LEU A 952 -17.08 -9.26 -22.73
CA LEU A 952 -16.92 -9.64 -24.13
C LEU A 952 -16.59 -11.13 -24.25
N ARG A 953 -15.54 -11.58 -23.56
CA ARG A 953 -14.96 -12.93 -23.67
C ARG A 953 -14.34 -13.35 -22.33
N VAL A 954 -14.29 -14.65 -22.11
CA VAL A 954 -13.57 -15.29 -21.01
C VAL A 954 -12.66 -16.35 -21.60
N TRP A 955 -11.42 -16.43 -21.11
CA TRP A 955 -10.49 -17.54 -21.38
C TRP A 955 -10.03 -18.13 -20.05
N THR A 956 -9.79 -19.43 -20.00
CA THR A 956 -9.30 -20.13 -18.81
C THR A 956 -8.08 -20.98 -19.12
N THR A 957 -7.31 -21.35 -18.09
CA THR A 957 -6.19 -22.29 -18.26
C THR A 957 -6.64 -23.74 -18.44
N ALA A 958 -7.94 -24.01 -18.48
CA ALA A 958 -8.52 -25.31 -18.84
C ALA A 958 -9.02 -25.37 -20.31
N ASP A 959 -8.95 -24.25 -21.03
CA ASP A 959 -9.30 -24.18 -22.44
C ASP A 959 -8.25 -24.94 -23.30
N SER A 960 -8.67 -25.45 -24.45
CA SER A 960 -7.81 -26.03 -25.49
C SER A 960 -7.38 -24.95 -26.49
#